data_AF-A0A6J1MNN9-F1
#
_entry.id   AF-A0A6J1MNN9-F1
#
_cell.length_a   1.000
_cell.length_b   1.000
_cell.length_c   1.000
_cell.angle_alpha   90.00
_cell.angle_beta   90.00
_cell.angle_gamma   90.00
#
_symmetry.space_group_name_H-M   'P 1'
#
loop_
_entity.id
_entity.type
_entity.pdbx_description
1 polymer ?
#
loop_
_entity_poly.entity_id
_entity_poly.type
_entity_poly.pdbx_seq_one_letter_code
_entity_poly.pdbx_strand_id
1 'polypeptide(L)'
;MDNFGYREMGWPAPLKTPTTPNRSRISRSISSRSREPEEYPLRGIFKHVRNMDLLETAQEPGRAKEYLFVGPSPPAENAPNMYQSFDILAPDPDARLTEDIIRKSLCERALTLGAGRFFDDLECGLITGDNIEEHISSAPEVVVNLTLLWAAFLSRDELLPPIIEAGADIHYSEPIGLTVLHIAAYSNASRSVGYLLSVGADVDYAPKYFAPLHCAAFGNSLEVAELLIANGASLHAVVQRAGCEDNLVHCSVRNDAVECMELFIEKGVDPAYITSGGLNALHLAAEIGAQRCLAFLLKETKLSVNGVTKQRDKECTALHLAASRGYTECVEILLAEGAKANTKNYRGFTALHLAARCSNLECVELLLRDGNADPNAEDHDKRTPLHAAICNLDRACDIIDMIVSWGAQVNKKDEYGYSALHLAAMDGLTQCVETLIFLGADVTSKSKKGHTALSVIVRKTPKSLAILRHNLDNGISVSRSEANEEVQIEFDFGKLVKFSYPREITYLNSLIDEGQKDILQHPLCSAFLFMKWRKIRKFYLARLIFCFLFVSFLSIYVLTAVVKTCKGKNSKKYGVLNELCQQQSILGDILEENPIEFERWVLIAITAFEIMRKLTGITGYSSMYQYFTTFENLMEWFVLLSVFSLYNIQKEYGWQNHVGGYAVLGAWTNLMLMMGQLPMFGDYVAMYQKVLSEFLKLLLAYICLLLGFAICFCVLFPNEEMFSNPLMGFISTLAMMVGELNLNILINDPMLEDPPLIWELSSQTIFIFFVMFVTIILMNLLVGIAVHDIQGLRKTAGLSKLVRQTKLILFVEMGMFSALLPKCLHKYVYRTALVSPDVGKVILSVKPLNPNEKRLPTDIMMAAYDLAQLNKLKSGKSIKELIHRNRYTSKFKNGESNEQNVNIEIRGMQEKIDQTTFNLKKIDQEMRHLNTLLMEQNNMMQALVKTIDRSYPQSQYNNNLAQFYPESPVFFSSNVSDVTSITK
;
A
#
# COMPACT_ATOMS: atom_id res chain seq x y z
N MET A 1 -32.34 -35.86 -6.46
CA MET A 1 -30.97 -36.26 -6.05
C MET A 1 -30.47 -35.25 -5.03
N ASP A 2 -31.21 -35.03 -3.95
CA ASP A 2 -31.44 -35.92 -2.79
C ASP A 2 -30.23 -35.90 -1.85
N ASN A 3 -30.22 -35.00 -0.86
CA ASN A 3 -30.72 -35.38 0.45
C ASN A 3 -30.75 -34.19 1.42
N PHE A 4 -31.95 -34.01 1.95
CA PHE A 4 -32.36 -33.10 3.01
C PHE A 4 -31.89 -33.59 4.39
N GLY A 5 -31.78 -32.65 5.33
CA GLY A 5 -31.64 -32.92 6.76
C GLY A 5 -31.96 -31.69 7.62
N TYR A 6 -33.23 -31.27 7.61
CA TYR A 6 -33.77 -30.27 8.55
C TYR A 6 -33.87 -30.87 9.96
N ARG A 7 -33.58 -30.06 10.99
CA ARG A 7 -34.12 -30.24 12.33
C ARG A 7 -34.65 -28.90 12.83
N GLU A 8 -35.98 -28.82 12.86
CA GLU A 8 -36.77 -27.81 13.54
C GLU A 8 -36.54 -27.88 15.05
N MET A 9 -36.38 -26.73 15.72
CA MET A 9 -36.80 -26.57 17.12
C MET A 9 -37.48 -25.21 17.29
N GLY A 10 -38.70 -25.29 17.80
CA GLY A 10 -39.69 -24.22 17.83
C GLY A 10 -39.41 -23.08 18.81
N TRP A 11 -40.14 -22.00 18.57
CA TRP A 11 -40.27 -20.83 19.41
C TRP A 11 -41.21 -21.11 20.60
N PRO A 12 -40.88 -20.68 21.82
CA PRO A 12 -41.87 -20.35 22.83
C PRO A 12 -42.18 -18.85 22.82
N ALA A 13 -43.49 -18.54 22.88
CA ALA A 13 -44.10 -17.21 22.99
C ALA A 13 -43.85 -16.56 24.38
N PRO A 14 -44.17 -15.27 24.59
CA PRO A 14 -43.62 -14.43 25.66
C PRO A 14 -44.40 -14.56 26.98
N LEU A 15 -43.69 -14.52 28.11
CA LEU A 15 -44.28 -14.44 29.44
C LEU A 15 -43.93 -13.12 30.15
N LYS A 16 -44.97 -12.27 30.19
CA LYS A 16 -45.44 -11.42 31.30
C LYS A 16 -44.41 -10.68 32.17
N THR A 17 -44.50 -9.36 32.09
CA THR A 17 -44.09 -8.40 33.14
C THR A 17 -44.78 -8.70 34.47
N PRO A 18 -44.11 -8.40 35.58
CA PRO A 18 -44.82 -7.65 36.61
C PRO A 18 -43.98 -6.56 37.31
N THR A 19 -44.62 -5.40 37.42
CA THR A 19 -44.74 -4.54 38.61
C THR A 19 -43.49 -3.95 39.29
N THR A 20 -43.44 -2.62 39.27
CA THR A 20 -42.76 -1.75 40.24
C THR A 20 -43.20 -2.00 41.69
N PRO A 21 -42.37 -1.62 42.68
CA PRO A 21 -42.85 -0.54 43.55
C PRO A 21 -41.77 0.49 43.99
N ASN A 22 -42.21 1.76 43.92
CA ASN A 22 -42.10 2.87 44.89
C ASN A 22 -40.90 3.05 45.85
N ARG A 23 -40.32 4.25 45.71
CA ARG A 23 -40.00 5.30 46.73
C ARG A 23 -39.16 4.94 47.96
N SER A 24 -38.07 5.69 48.15
CA SER A 24 -38.03 6.72 49.20
C SER A 24 -36.96 7.78 48.96
N ARG A 25 -37.33 9.04 49.25
CA ARG A 25 -36.50 10.25 49.30
C ARG A 25 -35.63 10.24 50.55
N ILE A 26 -34.39 10.74 50.46
CA ILE A 26 -33.79 11.59 51.50
C ILE A 26 -33.02 12.76 50.86
N SER A 27 -33.44 13.96 51.26
CA SER A 27 -32.90 15.32 51.07
C SER A 27 -31.55 15.53 51.76
N ARG A 28 -30.59 16.35 51.33
CA ARG A 28 -30.43 17.85 51.37
C ARG A 28 -28.91 18.03 51.62
N SER A 29 -28.13 18.91 50.99
CA SER A 29 -28.01 20.36 51.17
C SER A 29 -26.68 20.76 50.48
N ILE A 30 -26.69 21.63 49.47
CA ILE A 30 -26.33 23.07 49.53
C ILE A 30 -25.18 23.42 50.49
N SER A 31 -24.03 23.79 49.91
CA SER A 31 -23.37 25.05 50.33
C SER A 31 -22.70 25.70 49.13
N SER A 32 -23.18 26.89 48.82
CA SER A 32 -22.64 27.88 47.91
C SER A 32 -21.35 28.50 48.46
N ARG A 33 -20.44 28.90 47.55
CA ARG A 33 -19.75 30.18 47.69
C ARG A 33 -19.37 30.74 46.32
N SER A 34 -19.92 31.92 46.08
CA SER A 34 -19.73 32.83 44.96
C SER A 34 -18.47 33.69 45.16
N ARG A 35 -17.78 34.02 44.05
CA ARG A 35 -17.55 35.39 43.54
C ARG A 35 -16.52 35.40 42.39
N GLU A 36 -16.97 35.96 41.26
CA GLU A 36 -16.24 36.53 40.11
C GLU A 36 -15.44 37.80 40.53
N PRO A 37 -14.88 38.63 39.61
CA PRO A 37 -14.11 38.43 38.36
C PRO A 37 -12.78 39.27 38.39
N GLU A 38 -11.93 39.23 37.36
CA GLU A 38 -11.08 40.36 36.87
C GLU A 38 -10.15 39.86 35.75
N GLU A 39 -10.44 40.20 34.49
CA GLU A 39 -9.88 41.32 33.71
C GLU A 39 -8.61 40.95 32.89
N TYR A 40 -8.74 41.07 31.58
CA TYR A 40 -7.65 41.00 30.60
C TYR A 40 -6.85 42.31 30.61
N PRO A 41 -5.57 42.25 30.19
CA PRO A 41 -5.21 43.13 29.08
C PRO A 41 -4.39 42.44 27.98
N LEU A 42 -4.77 42.72 26.74
CA LEU A 42 -3.97 42.50 25.54
C LEU A 42 -2.83 43.53 25.47
N ARG A 43 -1.57 43.09 25.28
CA ARG A 43 -0.63 43.67 24.30
C ARG A 43 0.68 42.89 24.17
N GLY A 44 0.94 42.44 22.93
CA GLY A 44 2.19 42.55 22.17
C GLY A 44 3.49 41.95 22.73
N ILE A 45 3.97 40.88 22.10
CA ILE A 45 5.25 40.78 21.36
C ILE A 45 5.50 39.30 21.03
N PHE A 46 5.61 39.00 19.74
CA PHE A 46 6.07 37.70 19.22
C PHE A 46 7.47 37.37 19.74
N LYS A 47 7.66 36.16 20.27
CA LYS A 47 8.98 35.50 20.30
C LYS A 47 8.84 34.01 20.03
N HIS A 48 9.50 33.59 18.95
CA HIS A 48 9.83 32.20 18.64
C HIS A 48 10.28 31.41 19.87
N VAL A 49 9.68 30.24 20.10
CA VAL A 49 10.28 29.19 20.91
C VAL A 49 10.27 27.89 20.11
N ARG A 50 11.48 27.36 19.88
CA ARG A 50 11.74 26.02 19.34
C ARG A 50 11.67 24.98 20.46
N ASN A 51 11.12 23.83 20.10
CA ASN A 51 11.35 22.47 20.61
C ASN A 51 10.90 22.08 22.03
N MET A 52 10.16 20.96 22.02
CA MET A 52 10.17 19.82 22.95
C MET A 52 10.19 20.11 24.45
N ASP A 53 9.06 19.91 25.11
CA ASP A 53 8.81 18.73 25.96
C ASP A 53 7.41 18.86 26.61
N LEU A 54 6.87 17.73 27.08
CA LEU A 54 5.62 17.53 27.83
C LEU A 54 4.45 16.89 27.04
N LEU A 55 4.66 15.64 26.63
CA LEU A 55 3.60 14.65 26.61
C LEU A 55 4.09 13.43 27.40
N GLU A 56 3.81 13.44 28.70
CA GLU A 56 3.53 12.25 29.51
C GLU A 56 3.23 12.68 30.94
N THR A 57 1.97 12.57 31.37
CA THR A 57 1.54 11.96 32.63
C THR A 57 0.05 12.19 32.85
N ALA A 58 -0.71 11.10 32.83
CA ALA A 58 -1.75 10.75 33.81
C ALA A 58 -2.85 9.89 33.14
N GLN A 59 -2.75 8.56 33.27
CA GLN A 59 -3.93 7.74 33.42
C GLN A 59 -3.61 6.50 34.25
N GLU A 60 -4.19 6.47 35.44
CA GLU A 60 -4.22 5.32 36.36
C GLU A 60 -5.15 4.20 35.86
N PRO A 61 -5.00 2.97 36.38
CA PRO A 61 -5.59 1.77 35.82
C PRO A 61 -6.96 1.41 36.42
N GLY A 62 -7.75 0.64 35.66
CA GLY A 62 -8.76 -0.26 36.22
C GLY A 62 -10.21 -0.04 35.80
N ARG A 63 -10.61 -0.63 34.67
CA ARG A 63 -11.92 -1.30 34.53
C ARG A 63 -11.91 -2.23 33.31
N ALA A 64 -12.31 -3.47 33.53
CA ALA A 64 -12.49 -4.48 32.49
C ALA A 64 -13.52 -3.99 31.45
N LYS A 65 -13.18 -4.04 30.17
CA LYS A 65 -14.10 -3.77 29.07
C LYS A 65 -14.82 -5.07 28.71
N GLU A 66 -16.14 -5.06 28.82
CA GLU A 66 -17.01 -6.08 28.25
C GLU A 66 -16.84 -6.12 26.73
N TYR A 67 -16.65 -7.33 26.20
CA TYR A 67 -16.67 -7.57 24.75
C TYR A 67 -18.12 -7.68 24.30
N LEU A 68 -18.55 -6.78 23.42
CA LEU A 68 -19.80 -6.95 22.69
C LEU A 68 -19.56 -7.99 21.58
N PHE A 69 -20.24 -9.13 21.68
CA PHE A 69 -20.19 -10.17 20.65
C PHE A 69 -21.00 -9.70 19.43
N VAL A 70 -20.31 -9.22 18.40
CA VAL A 70 -20.92 -8.85 17.11
C VAL A 70 -20.76 -10.06 16.19
N GLY A 71 -21.89 -10.52 15.63
CA GLY A 71 -21.99 -11.72 14.79
C GLY A 71 -21.14 -11.68 13.51
N PRO A 72 -21.20 -12.74 12.68
CA PRO A 72 -20.36 -12.86 11.50
C PRO A 72 -20.67 -11.78 10.46
N SER A 73 -19.62 -11.32 9.78
CA SER A 73 -19.67 -10.28 8.76
C SER A 73 -20.63 -10.65 7.61
N PRO A 74 -21.42 -9.70 7.09
CA PRO A 74 -22.28 -9.95 5.94
C PRO A 74 -21.46 -10.25 4.67
N PRO A 75 -22.02 -11.01 3.70
CA PRO A 75 -21.35 -11.35 2.45
C PRO A 75 -21.01 -10.09 1.62
N ALA A 76 -19.89 -10.17 0.89
CA ALA A 76 -19.20 -9.07 0.21
C ALA A 76 -19.99 -8.37 -0.91
N GLU A 77 -21.22 -8.81 -1.20
CA GLU A 77 -22.07 -8.24 -2.22
C GLU A 77 -22.88 -7.02 -1.73
N ASN A 78 -22.88 -6.75 -0.41
CA ASN A 78 -23.54 -5.58 0.20
C ASN A 78 -22.58 -4.57 0.83
N ALA A 79 -21.28 -4.60 0.46
CA ALA A 79 -20.38 -3.51 0.82
C ALA A 79 -20.77 -2.27 0.00
N PRO A 80 -21.04 -1.10 0.61
CA PRO A 80 -21.37 0.10 -0.14
C PRO A 80 -20.18 0.42 -1.06
N ASN A 81 -20.45 0.43 -2.36
CA ASN A 81 -19.50 0.88 -3.36
C ASN A 81 -19.18 2.35 -3.05
N MET A 82 -17.95 2.63 -2.59
CA MET A 82 -17.56 3.91 -1.95
C MET A 82 -17.68 5.13 -2.89
N TYR A 83 -17.96 4.89 -4.17
CA TYR A 83 -18.09 5.89 -5.22
C TYR A 83 -19.48 5.96 -5.89
N GLN A 84 -20.51 5.30 -5.35
CA GLN A 84 -21.89 5.38 -5.88
C GLN A 84 -22.91 5.94 -4.87
N SER A 85 -22.49 6.83 -3.97
CA SER A 85 -23.42 7.61 -3.13
C SER A 85 -23.27 9.12 -3.29
N PHE A 86 -22.78 9.56 -4.45
CA PHE A 86 -22.70 10.98 -4.82
C PHE A 86 -23.42 11.33 -6.11
N ASP A 87 -24.29 10.46 -6.61
CA ASP A 87 -25.35 10.90 -7.51
C ASP A 87 -26.43 11.58 -6.66
N ILE A 88 -26.12 12.85 -6.33
CA ILE A 88 -27.16 13.84 -6.12
C ILE A 88 -27.92 13.84 -7.45
N LEU A 89 -29.15 13.31 -7.43
CA LEU A 89 -30.16 13.66 -8.40
C LEU A 89 -30.08 15.18 -8.55
N ALA A 90 -29.55 15.64 -9.69
CA ALA A 90 -29.73 17.02 -10.08
C ALA A 90 -31.23 17.33 -9.92
N PRO A 91 -31.62 18.53 -9.45
CA PRO A 91 -33.00 18.94 -9.67
C PRO A 91 -33.27 18.73 -11.16
N ASP A 92 -34.40 18.06 -11.48
CA ASP A 92 -34.75 17.73 -12.87
C ASP A 92 -34.39 18.91 -13.79
N PRO A 93 -33.72 18.68 -14.93
CA PRO A 93 -33.38 19.74 -15.90
C PRO A 93 -34.61 20.55 -16.35
N ASP A 94 -35.80 20.03 -16.08
CA ASP A 94 -37.12 20.57 -16.43
C ASP A 94 -37.57 21.80 -15.64
N ALA A 95 -36.81 22.31 -14.67
CA ALA A 95 -37.19 23.50 -13.91
C ALA A 95 -36.60 24.82 -14.44
N ARG A 96 -35.65 24.78 -15.39
CA ARG A 96 -35.23 25.96 -16.17
C ARG A 96 -36.08 26.02 -17.43
N LEU A 97 -36.78 27.12 -17.64
CA LEU A 97 -37.39 27.40 -18.94
C LEU A 97 -36.31 28.01 -19.85
N THR A 98 -35.89 27.27 -20.87
CA THR A 98 -34.95 27.76 -21.90
C THR A 98 -35.65 27.81 -23.26
N GLU A 99 -35.09 28.62 -24.16
CA GLU A 99 -35.59 28.77 -25.53
C GLU A 99 -35.66 27.40 -26.24
N ASP A 100 -34.65 26.56 -26.02
CA ASP A 100 -34.59 25.20 -26.59
C ASP A 100 -35.73 24.30 -26.11
N ILE A 101 -36.13 24.40 -24.84
CA ILE A 101 -37.24 23.59 -24.30
C ILE A 101 -38.57 24.05 -24.91
N ILE A 102 -38.78 25.36 -25.01
CA ILE A 102 -39.97 25.94 -25.64
C ILE A 102 -40.02 25.54 -27.12
N ARG A 103 -38.92 25.76 -27.86
CA ARG A 103 -38.80 25.41 -29.27
C ARG A 103 -39.02 23.91 -29.49
N LYS A 104 -38.39 23.04 -28.70
CA LYS A 104 -38.55 21.59 -28.81
C LYS A 104 -39.99 21.15 -28.56
N SER A 105 -40.66 21.70 -27.54
CA SER A 105 -42.06 21.40 -27.26
C SER A 105 -42.97 21.80 -28.42
N LEU A 106 -42.76 22.99 -28.97
CA LEU A 106 -43.50 23.48 -30.13
C LEU A 106 -43.23 22.59 -31.36
N CYS A 107 -41.97 22.31 -31.69
CA CYS A 107 -41.58 21.42 -32.79
C CYS A 107 -42.15 20.00 -32.66
N GLU A 108 -42.09 19.40 -31.48
CA GLU A 108 -42.69 18.09 -31.23
C GLU A 108 -44.19 18.11 -31.50
N ARG A 109 -44.88 19.17 -31.07
CA ARG A 109 -46.32 19.35 -31.35
C ARG A 109 -46.61 19.54 -32.84
N ALA A 110 -45.86 20.41 -33.53
CA ALA A 110 -45.98 20.62 -34.98
C ALA A 110 -45.78 19.32 -35.77
N LEU A 111 -44.83 18.49 -35.36
CA LEU A 111 -44.58 17.17 -35.94
C LEU A 111 -45.73 16.19 -35.68
N THR A 112 -46.30 16.16 -34.47
CA THR A 112 -47.47 15.31 -34.16
C THR A 112 -48.69 15.64 -35.01
N LEU A 113 -48.83 16.90 -35.42
CA LEU A 113 -49.94 17.38 -36.26
C LEU A 113 -49.66 17.23 -37.77
N GLY A 114 -48.45 16.78 -38.16
CA GLY A 114 -48.05 16.67 -39.57
C GLY A 114 -47.85 18.02 -40.28
N ALA A 115 -47.76 19.11 -39.52
CA ALA A 115 -47.74 20.50 -40.02
C ALA A 115 -46.33 21.11 -40.03
N GLY A 116 -45.26 20.30 -39.87
CA GLY A 116 -43.88 20.79 -39.74
C GLY A 116 -43.44 21.77 -40.84
N ARG A 117 -43.71 21.45 -42.12
CA ARG A 117 -43.36 22.34 -43.25
C ARG A 117 -44.01 23.71 -43.18
N PHE A 118 -45.24 23.78 -42.68
CA PHE A 118 -45.97 25.04 -42.57
C PHE A 118 -45.37 25.95 -41.48
N PHE A 119 -44.92 25.36 -40.35
CA PHE A 119 -44.19 26.11 -39.33
C PHE A 119 -42.77 26.49 -39.76
N ASP A 120 -42.12 25.67 -40.60
CA ASP A 120 -40.84 26.02 -41.24
C ASP A 120 -41.03 27.24 -42.18
N ASP A 121 -42.11 27.28 -42.96
CA ASP A 121 -42.46 28.40 -43.85
C ASP A 121 -42.81 29.68 -43.05
N LEU A 122 -43.47 29.52 -41.89
CA LEU A 122 -43.76 30.60 -40.94
C LEU A 122 -42.48 31.20 -40.36
N GLU A 123 -41.53 30.35 -39.95
CA GLU A 123 -40.23 30.75 -39.38
C GLU A 123 -39.35 31.44 -40.43
N CYS A 124 -39.34 30.92 -41.67
CA CYS A 124 -38.65 31.52 -42.82
C CYS A 124 -39.31 32.83 -43.30
N GLY A 125 -40.49 33.17 -42.81
CA GLY A 125 -41.21 34.41 -43.14
C GLY A 125 -41.87 34.45 -44.50
N LEU A 126 -42.19 33.29 -45.07
CA LEU A 126 -42.99 33.17 -46.29
C LEU A 126 -44.47 33.48 -46.04
N ILE A 127 -44.90 33.39 -44.77
CA ILE A 127 -46.27 33.69 -44.32
C ILE A 127 -46.28 35.08 -43.66
N THR A 128 -47.04 36.00 -44.24
CA THR A 128 -47.26 37.38 -43.79
C THR A 128 -48.73 37.59 -43.37
N GLY A 129 -49.03 38.69 -42.68
CA GLY A 129 -50.39 39.00 -42.19
C GLY A 129 -51.46 38.97 -43.28
N ASP A 130 -51.12 39.33 -44.51
CA ASP A 130 -52.05 39.35 -45.65
C ASP A 130 -52.40 37.95 -46.18
N ASN A 131 -51.50 36.97 -46.03
CA ASN A 131 -51.68 35.63 -46.59
C ASN A 131 -52.16 34.61 -45.54
N ILE A 132 -52.08 34.98 -44.25
CA ILE A 132 -52.30 34.02 -43.16
C ILE A 132 -53.76 33.59 -43.05
N GLU A 133 -54.72 34.45 -43.40
CA GLU A 133 -56.16 34.12 -43.41
C GLU A 133 -56.49 32.99 -44.39
N GLU A 134 -55.85 32.97 -45.57
CA GLU A 134 -56.04 31.93 -46.58
C GLU A 134 -55.54 30.57 -46.07
N HIS A 135 -54.43 30.56 -45.33
CA HIS A 135 -53.85 29.35 -44.76
C HIS A 135 -54.54 28.86 -43.49
N ILE A 136 -55.11 29.76 -42.67
CA ILE A 136 -55.73 29.44 -41.39
C ILE A 136 -57.21 29.07 -41.52
N SER A 137 -57.95 29.64 -42.48
CA SER A 137 -59.39 29.39 -42.66
C SER A 137 -59.76 27.92 -42.94
N SER A 138 -58.80 27.11 -43.42
CA SER A 138 -58.96 25.67 -43.67
C SER A 138 -58.30 24.77 -42.63
N ALA A 139 -57.61 25.34 -41.65
CA ALA A 139 -56.83 24.60 -40.66
C ALA A 139 -57.69 24.15 -39.46
N PRO A 140 -57.37 23.00 -38.83
CA PRO A 140 -58.03 22.60 -37.60
C PRO A 140 -57.66 23.55 -36.45
N GLU A 141 -58.60 23.78 -35.53
CA GLU A 141 -58.47 24.70 -34.38
C GLU A 141 -57.15 24.54 -33.59
N VAL A 142 -56.67 23.31 -33.43
CA VAL A 142 -55.40 23.01 -32.75
C VAL A 142 -54.19 23.59 -33.49
N VAL A 143 -54.20 23.60 -34.83
CA VAL A 143 -53.14 24.21 -35.64
C VAL A 143 -53.22 25.73 -35.55
N VAL A 144 -54.42 26.32 -35.51
CA VAL A 144 -54.64 27.75 -35.34
C VAL A 144 -54.11 28.24 -33.98
N ASN A 145 -54.40 27.49 -32.91
CA ASN A 145 -53.87 27.79 -31.58
C ASN A 145 -52.33 27.61 -31.52
N LEU A 146 -51.79 26.59 -32.19
CA LEU A 146 -50.34 26.40 -32.27
C LEU A 146 -49.64 27.50 -33.08
N THR A 147 -50.28 28.02 -34.15
CA THR A 147 -49.78 29.19 -34.89
C THR A 147 -49.71 30.44 -34.06
N LEU A 148 -50.69 30.65 -33.17
CA LEU A 148 -50.68 31.79 -32.26
C LEU A 148 -49.48 31.73 -31.31
N LEU A 149 -49.21 30.55 -30.73
CA LEU A 149 -48.06 30.32 -29.86
C LEU A 149 -46.73 30.51 -30.62
N TRP A 150 -46.64 30.02 -31.85
CA TRP A 150 -45.44 30.14 -32.68
C TRP A 150 -45.16 31.59 -33.11
N ALA A 151 -46.21 32.33 -33.46
CA ALA A 151 -46.10 33.75 -33.80
C ALA A 151 -45.59 34.59 -32.61
N ALA A 152 -46.06 34.28 -31.40
CA ALA A 152 -45.57 34.90 -30.16
C ALA A 152 -44.12 34.51 -29.83
N PHE A 153 -43.72 33.26 -30.08
CA PHE A 153 -42.34 32.80 -29.91
C PHE A 153 -41.38 33.54 -30.84
N LEU A 154 -41.77 33.72 -32.11
CA LEU A 154 -41.00 34.46 -33.11
C LEU A 154 -41.10 35.98 -32.98
N SER A 155 -41.87 36.49 -32.01
CA SER A 155 -42.13 37.92 -31.82
C SER A 155 -42.70 38.63 -33.05
N ARG A 156 -43.56 37.95 -33.82
CA ARG A 156 -44.25 38.53 -34.99
C ARG A 156 -45.61 39.07 -34.60
N ASP A 157 -45.62 40.32 -34.15
CA ASP A 157 -46.78 41.11 -33.73
C ASP A 157 -47.88 41.21 -34.81
N GLU A 158 -47.48 41.33 -36.08
CA GLU A 158 -48.39 41.47 -37.23
C GLU A 158 -49.33 40.27 -37.45
N LEU A 159 -48.95 39.08 -36.99
CA LEU A 159 -49.71 37.86 -37.21
C LEU A 159 -50.76 37.62 -36.11
N LEU A 160 -50.64 38.22 -34.93
CA LEU A 160 -51.55 37.96 -33.82
C LEU A 160 -53.00 38.39 -34.10
N PRO A 161 -53.28 39.60 -34.63
CA PRO A 161 -54.66 40.02 -34.91
C PRO A 161 -55.43 39.08 -35.85
N PRO A 162 -54.93 38.75 -37.07
CA PRO A 162 -55.67 37.88 -37.98
C PRO A 162 -55.83 36.45 -37.45
N ILE A 163 -54.88 35.94 -36.64
CA ILE A 163 -54.99 34.61 -36.03
C ILE A 163 -56.11 34.58 -34.96
N ILE A 164 -56.23 35.63 -34.14
CA ILE A 164 -57.27 35.71 -33.10
C ILE A 164 -58.65 35.93 -33.73
N GLU A 165 -58.75 36.76 -34.77
CA GLU A 165 -60.01 36.95 -35.53
C GLU A 165 -60.48 35.65 -36.21
N ALA A 166 -59.55 34.77 -36.62
CA ALA A 166 -59.84 33.44 -37.15
C ALA A 166 -60.32 32.42 -36.09
N GLY A 167 -60.42 32.81 -34.81
CA GLY A 167 -60.98 32.00 -33.74
C GLY A 167 -59.96 31.31 -32.83
N ALA A 168 -58.72 31.78 -32.78
CA ALA A 168 -57.71 31.24 -31.85
C ALA A 168 -58.06 31.54 -30.39
N ASP A 169 -57.90 30.55 -29.51
CA ASP A 169 -58.07 30.70 -28.07
C ASP A 169 -56.80 31.29 -27.43
N ILE A 170 -56.95 32.47 -26.82
CA ILE A 170 -55.88 33.22 -26.14
C ILE A 170 -55.38 32.47 -24.90
N HIS A 171 -56.25 31.70 -24.24
CA HIS A 171 -55.93 30.93 -23.05
C HIS A 171 -55.50 29.49 -23.36
N TYR A 172 -55.37 29.15 -24.64
CA TYR A 172 -54.86 27.86 -25.07
C TYR A 172 -53.46 27.61 -24.47
N SER A 173 -53.30 26.47 -23.84
CA SER A 173 -52.05 26.08 -23.19
C SER A 173 -51.55 24.74 -23.70
N GLU A 174 -50.27 24.68 -24.07
CA GLU A 174 -49.57 23.46 -24.46
C GLU A 174 -49.37 22.51 -23.25
N PRO A 175 -48.93 21.24 -23.44
CA PRO A 175 -48.70 20.29 -22.35
C PRO A 175 -47.72 20.76 -21.27
N ILE A 176 -46.83 21.71 -21.59
CA ILE A 176 -45.94 22.38 -20.63
C ILE A 176 -46.66 23.43 -19.77
N GLY A 177 -47.88 23.84 -20.14
CA GLY A 177 -48.68 24.84 -19.46
C GLY A 177 -48.33 26.28 -19.82
N LEU A 178 -47.79 26.52 -21.01
CA LEU A 178 -47.51 27.88 -21.50
C LEU A 178 -48.60 28.33 -22.46
N THR A 179 -49.12 29.54 -22.26
CA THR A 179 -50.01 30.23 -23.20
C THR A 179 -49.25 31.21 -24.08
N VAL A 180 -49.95 31.84 -25.04
CA VAL A 180 -49.38 32.87 -25.91
C VAL A 180 -48.75 34.02 -25.12
N LEU A 181 -49.37 34.42 -24.00
CA LEU A 181 -48.86 35.48 -23.14
C LEU A 181 -47.56 35.06 -22.42
N HIS A 182 -47.44 33.79 -22.01
CA HIS A 182 -46.22 33.27 -21.39
C HIS A 182 -45.04 33.25 -22.37
N ILE A 183 -45.30 32.81 -23.61
CA ILE A 183 -44.28 32.72 -24.66
C ILE A 183 -43.86 34.13 -25.10
N ALA A 184 -44.81 35.04 -25.30
CA ALA A 184 -44.53 36.44 -25.61
C ALA A 184 -43.74 37.14 -24.49
N ALA A 185 -44.00 36.77 -23.23
CA ALA A 185 -43.25 37.27 -22.09
C ALA A 185 -41.81 36.73 -22.05
N TYR A 186 -41.59 35.48 -22.43
CA TYR A 186 -40.25 34.92 -22.56
C TYR A 186 -39.45 35.54 -23.72
N SER A 187 -40.09 35.79 -24.87
CA SER A 187 -39.43 36.32 -26.08
C SER A 187 -39.22 37.85 -26.09
N ASN A 188 -39.59 38.55 -25.01
CA ASN A 188 -39.56 40.01 -24.87
C ASN A 188 -40.39 40.76 -25.94
N ALA A 189 -41.51 40.17 -26.38
CA ALA A 189 -42.39 40.75 -27.40
C ALA A 189 -43.35 41.80 -26.81
N SER A 190 -42.84 42.99 -26.48
CA SER A 190 -43.60 44.05 -25.77
C SER A 190 -44.90 44.48 -26.48
N ARG A 191 -44.88 44.61 -27.82
CA ARG A 191 -46.08 44.94 -28.60
C ARG A 191 -47.12 43.82 -28.60
N SER A 192 -46.69 42.58 -28.78
CA SER A 192 -47.56 41.40 -28.73
C SER A 192 -48.23 41.28 -27.37
N VAL A 193 -47.49 41.50 -26.28
CA VAL A 193 -48.03 41.51 -24.92
C VAL A 193 -49.03 42.65 -24.73
N GLY A 194 -48.70 43.87 -25.16
CA GLY A 194 -49.63 45.01 -25.09
C GLY A 194 -50.95 44.75 -25.82
N TYR A 195 -50.88 44.14 -27.01
CA TYR A 195 -52.06 43.74 -27.76
C TYR A 195 -52.86 42.64 -27.05
N LEU A 196 -52.21 41.56 -26.60
CA LEU A 196 -52.86 40.45 -25.89
C LEU A 196 -53.59 40.93 -24.62
N LEU A 197 -52.98 41.84 -23.86
CA LEU A 197 -53.61 42.45 -22.67
C LEU A 197 -54.82 43.31 -23.07
N SER A 198 -54.76 44.03 -24.19
CA SER A 198 -55.90 44.83 -24.69
C SER A 198 -57.09 43.97 -25.13
N VAL A 199 -56.84 42.74 -25.60
CA VAL A 199 -57.86 41.76 -25.99
C VAL A 199 -58.42 40.99 -24.77
N GLY A 200 -57.88 41.22 -23.57
CA GLY A 200 -58.37 40.65 -22.32
C GLY A 200 -57.62 39.42 -21.82
N ALA A 201 -56.37 39.22 -22.25
CA ALA A 201 -55.53 38.17 -21.68
C ALA A 201 -55.27 38.43 -20.18
N ASP A 202 -55.54 37.42 -19.35
CA ASP A 202 -55.32 37.47 -17.91
C ASP A 202 -53.81 37.45 -17.58
N VAL A 203 -53.38 38.47 -16.83
CA VAL A 203 -51.99 38.78 -16.48
C VAL A 203 -51.39 37.73 -15.53
N ASP A 204 -52.22 37.13 -14.67
CA ASP A 204 -51.80 36.13 -13.67
C ASP A 204 -52.26 34.70 -14.03
N TYR A 205 -52.69 34.49 -15.27
CA TYR A 205 -53.16 33.18 -15.73
C TYR A 205 -52.05 32.14 -15.65
N ALA A 206 -52.14 31.19 -14.73
CA ALA A 206 -51.14 30.16 -14.49
C ALA A 206 -51.77 28.76 -14.60
N PRO A 207 -51.87 28.16 -15.80
CA PRO A 207 -52.58 26.89 -16.00
C PRO A 207 -51.86 25.70 -15.37
N LYS A 208 -50.54 25.80 -15.14
CA LYS A 208 -49.75 24.79 -14.41
C LYS A 208 -48.90 25.41 -13.30
N TYR A 209 -47.71 25.89 -13.66
CA TYR A 209 -46.67 26.21 -12.67
C TYR A 209 -46.18 27.65 -12.77
N PHE A 210 -46.19 28.22 -13.96
CA PHE A 210 -45.64 29.55 -14.24
C PHE A 210 -46.77 30.53 -14.48
N ALA A 211 -46.53 31.76 -14.06
CA ALA A 211 -47.31 32.92 -14.47
C ALA A 211 -46.53 33.66 -15.57
N PRO A 212 -47.16 34.50 -16.40
CA PRO A 212 -46.48 35.26 -17.44
C PRO A 212 -45.26 36.05 -16.94
N LEU A 213 -45.34 36.59 -15.71
CA LEU A 213 -44.23 37.31 -15.08
C LEU A 213 -43.02 36.40 -14.75
N HIS A 214 -43.25 35.12 -14.41
CA HIS A 214 -42.17 34.15 -14.24
C HIS A 214 -41.47 33.84 -15.58
N CYS A 215 -42.21 33.80 -16.69
CA CYS A 215 -41.64 33.61 -18.02
C CYS A 215 -40.81 34.83 -18.46
N ALA A 216 -41.25 36.06 -18.12
CA ALA A 216 -40.43 37.26 -18.30
C ALA A 216 -39.12 37.19 -17.50
N ALA A 217 -39.16 36.67 -16.27
CA ALA A 217 -37.98 36.44 -15.44
C ALA A 217 -36.99 35.45 -16.08
N PHE A 218 -37.48 34.36 -16.69
CA PHE A 218 -36.64 33.42 -17.42
C PHE A 218 -36.08 34.01 -18.73
N GLY A 219 -36.86 34.81 -19.45
CA GLY A 219 -36.46 35.45 -20.71
C GLY A 219 -35.56 36.68 -20.55
N ASN A 220 -35.38 37.18 -19.33
CA ASN A 220 -34.74 38.46 -19.04
C ASN A 220 -35.41 39.66 -19.76
N SER A 221 -36.73 39.60 -19.86
CA SER A 221 -37.57 40.54 -20.61
C SER A 221 -37.99 41.74 -19.75
N LEU A 222 -37.09 42.72 -19.60
CA LEU A 222 -37.33 43.89 -18.74
C LEU A 222 -38.58 44.69 -19.13
N GLU A 223 -38.70 45.06 -20.41
CA GLU A 223 -39.82 45.88 -20.92
C GLU A 223 -41.17 45.19 -20.70
N VAL A 224 -41.23 43.89 -20.96
CA VAL A 224 -42.45 43.10 -20.73
C VAL A 224 -42.75 42.97 -19.25
N ALA A 225 -41.74 42.77 -18.39
CA ALA A 225 -41.94 42.69 -16.95
C ALA A 225 -42.54 44.01 -16.40
N GLU A 226 -42.04 45.17 -16.85
CA GLU A 226 -42.61 46.47 -16.50
C GLU A 226 -44.07 46.61 -16.96
N LEU A 227 -44.38 46.21 -18.19
CA LEU A 227 -45.73 46.24 -18.74
C LEU A 227 -46.69 45.33 -17.97
N LEU A 228 -46.27 44.11 -17.62
CA LEU A 228 -47.08 43.18 -16.83
C LEU A 228 -47.33 43.72 -15.42
N ILE A 229 -46.30 44.27 -14.76
CA ILE A 229 -46.43 44.90 -13.43
C ILE A 229 -47.35 46.11 -13.49
N ALA A 230 -47.25 46.95 -14.53
CA ALA A 230 -48.12 48.11 -14.72
C ALA A 230 -49.60 47.72 -14.91
N ASN A 231 -49.87 46.53 -15.47
CA ASN A 231 -51.21 45.97 -15.64
C ASN A 231 -51.67 45.09 -14.46
N GLY A 232 -50.96 45.13 -13.32
CA GLY A 232 -51.41 44.52 -12.07
C GLY A 232 -50.90 43.09 -11.81
N ALA A 233 -49.84 42.64 -12.49
CA ALA A 233 -49.24 41.33 -12.24
C ALA A 233 -48.82 41.13 -10.77
N SER A 234 -49.07 39.93 -10.25
CA SER A 234 -48.74 39.60 -8.86
C SER A 234 -47.23 39.35 -8.65
N LEU A 235 -46.59 40.21 -7.85
CA LEU A 235 -45.15 40.11 -7.52
C LEU A 235 -44.81 38.97 -6.54
N HIS A 236 -45.80 38.47 -5.79
CA HIS A 236 -45.63 37.42 -4.80
C HIS A 236 -46.12 36.06 -5.28
N ALA A 237 -46.38 35.91 -6.58
CA ALA A 237 -46.61 34.61 -7.16
C ALA A 237 -45.36 33.74 -6.97
N VAL A 238 -45.57 32.52 -6.46
CA VAL A 238 -44.54 31.51 -6.27
C VAL A 238 -44.87 30.36 -7.21
N VAL A 239 -43.86 29.81 -7.87
CA VAL A 239 -44.02 28.62 -8.70
C VAL A 239 -44.45 27.45 -7.80
N GLN A 240 -45.66 26.90 -8.03
CA GLN A 240 -46.19 25.78 -7.25
C GLN A 240 -45.90 24.44 -7.95
N ARG A 241 -44.63 24.04 -8.03
CA ARG A 241 -44.23 22.72 -8.55
C ARG A 241 -43.80 21.82 -7.40
N ALA A 242 -44.11 20.52 -7.49
CA ALA A 242 -43.71 19.54 -6.49
C ALA A 242 -42.19 19.62 -6.22
N GLY A 243 -41.81 20.08 -5.02
CA GLY A 243 -40.41 20.21 -4.60
C GLY A 243 -39.71 21.52 -4.98
N CYS A 244 -40.37 22.48 -5.63
CA CYS A 244 -39.77 23.74 -6.08
C CYS A 244 -40.74 24.90 -5.84
N GLU A 245 -40.53 25.65 -4.75
CA GLU A 245 -41.26 26.88 -4.41
C GLU A 245 -40.35 28.09 -4.67
N ASP A 246 -40.22 28.48 -5.94
CA ASP A 246 -39.35 29.58 -6.34
C ASP A 246 -40.15 30.88 -6.45
N ASN A 247 -39.62 31.96 -5.87
CA ASN A 247 -40.13 33.31 -6.13
C ASN A 247 -39.52 33.86 -7.44
N LEU A 248 -40.00 35.03 -7.87
CA LEU A 248 -39.51 35.69 -9.10
C LEU A 248 -37.99 35.87 -9.13
N VAL A 249 -37.37 36.25 -8.00
CA VAL A 249 -35.91 36.43 -7.90
C VAL A 249 -35.17 35.10 -8.10
N HIS A 250 -35.67 33.99 -7.54
CA HIS A 250 -35.08 32.66 -7.79
C HIS A 250 -35.22 32.25 -9.26
N CYS A 251 -36.34 32.55 -9.92
CA CYS A 251 -36.53 32.31 -11.35
C CYS A 251 -35.53 33.10 -12.20
N SER A 252 -35.32 34.39 -11.89
CA SER A 252 -34.32 35.21 -12.56
C SER A 252 -32.90 34.65 -12.38
N VAL A 253 -32.53 34.24 -11.16
CA VAL A 253 -31.22 33.65 -10.86
C VAL A 253 -30.98 32.35 -11.65
N ARG A 254 -32.01 31.53 -11.88
CA ARG A 254 -31.87 30.27 -12.65
C ARG A 254 -31.40 30.48 -14.09
N ASN A 255 -31.69 31.62 -14.69
CA ASN A 255 -31.25 31.96 -16.04
C ASN A 255 -30.24 33.12 -16.10
N ASP A 256 -29.69 33.53 -14.95
CA ASP A 256 -28.78 34.69 -14.79
C ASP A 256 -29.37 35.99 -15.39
N ALA A 257 -30.68 36.18 -15.24
CA ALA A 257 -31.46 37.32 -15.74
C ALA A 257 -31.36 38.51 -14.77
N VAL A 258 -30.32 39.33 -14.93
CA VAL A 258 -29.95 40.39 -13.99
C VAL A 258 -30.96 41.54 -13.99
N GLU A 259 -31.36 41.99 -15.17
CA GLU A 259 -32.21 43.17 -15.37
C GLU A 259 -33.60 42.94 -14.74
N CYS A 260 -34.20 41.78 -14.99
CA CYS A 260 -35.45 41.41 -14.34
C CYS A 260 -35.28 41.24 -12.82
N MET A 261 -34.17 40.66 -12.36
CA MET A 261 -33.90 40.48 -10.93
C MET A 261 -33.80 41.82 -10.20
N GLU A 262 -33.09 42.79 -10.78
CA GLU A 262 -32.96 44.16 -10.26
C GLU A 262 -34.32 44.82 -10.13
N LEU A 263 -35.13 44.80 -11.20
CA LEU A 263 -36.49 45.34 -11.19
C LEU A 263 -37.34 44.70 -10.09
N PHE A 264 -37.32 43.37 -9.93
CA PHE A 264 -38.12 42.69 -8.92
C PHE A 264 -37.69 43.05 -7.49
N ILE A 265 -36.39 43.21 -7.24
CA ILE A 265 -35.87 43.64 -5.94
C ILE A 265 -36.29 45.09 -5.66
N GLU A 266 -36.20 45.99 -6.64
CA GLU A 266 -36.68 47.38 -6.50
C GLU A 266 -38.17 47.46 -6.20
N LYS A 267 -38.99 46.58 -6.81
CA LYS A 267 -40.43 46.49 -6.58
C LYS A 267 -40.82 45.77 -5.28
N GLY A 268 -39.85 45.29 -4.49
CA GLY A 268 -40.05 44.77 -3.14
C GLY A 268 -40.13 43.26 -3.01
N VAL A 269 -39.66 42.48 -4.00
CA VAL A 269 -39.52 41.02 -3.86
C VAL A 269 -38.32 40.68 -2.99
N ASP A 270 -38.54 39.94 -1.90
CA ASP A 270 -37.48 39.61 -0.93
C ASP A 270 -36.48 38.56 -1.48
N PRO A 271 -35.18 38.90 -1.64
CA PRO A 271 -34.15 37.95 -2.06
C PRO A 271 -33.75 36.97 -0.94
N ALA A 272 -34.12 37.24 0.32
CA ALA A 272 -33.88 36.35 1.46
C ALA A 272 -34.93 35.24 1.62
N TYR A 273 -35.96 35.23 0.76
CA TYR A 273 -36.93 34.13 0.68
C TYR A 273 -36.20 32.79 0.52
N ILE A 274 -36.71 31.76 1.19
CA ILE A 274 -36.06 30.45 1.24
C ILE A 274 -36.96 29.46 0.52
N THR A 275 -36.43 28.76 -0.47
CA THR A 275 -37.15 27.73 -1.22
C THR A 275 -37.39 26.48 -0.38
N SER A 276 -38.22 25.57 -0.88
CA SER A 276 -38.39 24.20 -0.36
C SER A 276 -37.07 23.45 -0.10
N GLY A 277 -36.02 23.77 -0.87
CA GLY A 277 -34.66 23.22 -0.74
C GLY A 277 -33.83 23.83 0.39
N GLY A 278 -34.32 24.86 1.08
CA GLY A 278 -33.56 25.58 2.10
C GLY A 278 -32.53 26.56 1.54
N LEU A 279 -32.63 26.90 0.25
CA LEU A 279 -31.75 27.82 -0.48
C LEU A 279 -32.38 29.21 -0.53
N ASN A 280 -31.57 30.26 -0.41
CA ASN A 280 -31.98 31.63 -0.76
C ASN A 280 -31.43 31.97 -2.16
N ALA A 281 -31.73 33.18 -2.66
CA ALA A 281 -31.27 33.61 -3.98
C ALA A 281 -29.74 33.54 -4.14
N LEU A 282 -28.98 33.88 -3.09
CA LEU A 282 -27.52 33.81 -3.08
C LEU A 282 -26.99 32.36 -3.16
N HIS A 283 -27.57 31.45 -2.38
CA HIS A 283 -27.22 30.03 -2.42
C HIS A 283 -27.53 29.42 -3.78
N LEU A 284 -28.68 29.76 -4.36
CA LEU A 284 -29.08 29.29 -5.68
C LEU A 284 -28.15 29.83 -6.78
N ALA A 285 -27.77 31.11 -6.71
CA ALA A 285 -26.83 31.71 -7.65
C ALA A 285 -25.47 30.99 -7.63
N ALA A 286 -24.97 30.66 -6.43
CA ALA A 286 -23.73 29.92 -6.25
C ALA A 286 -23.83 28.43 -6.67
N GLU A 287 -25.00 27.81 -6.57
CA GLU A 287 -25.23 26.42 -6.97
C GLU A 287 -25.36 26.25 -8.50
N ILE A 288 -25.89 27.25 -9.19
CA ILE A 288 -26.09 27.23 -10.66
C ILE A 288 -24.90 27.84 -11.41
N GLY A 289 -24.15 28.73 -10.75
CA GLY A 289 -23.06 29.49 -11.37
C GLY A 289 -23.52 30.79 -12.04
N ALA A 290 -24.60 31.41 -11.53
CA ALA A 290 -25.15 32.66 -12.04
C ALA A 290 -24.28 33.85 -11.57
N GLN A 291 -23.15 34.06 -12.24
CA GLN A 291 -22.10 34.99 -11.81
C GLN A 291 -22.60 36.43 -11.72
N ARG A 292 -23.40 36.89 -12.68
CA ARG A 292 -23.83 38.28 -12.74
C ARG A 292 -24.88 38.57 -11.68
N CYS A 293 -25.87 37.67 -11.53
CA CYS A 293 -26.84 37.73 -10.45
C CYS A 293 -26.15 37.67 -9.08
N LEU A 294 -25.14 36.80 -8.90
CA LEU A 294 -24.39 36.68 -7.65
C LEU A 294 -23.69 38.00 -7.28
N ALA A 295 -23.02 38.64 -8.24
CA ALA A 295 -22.34 39.92 -8.02
C ALA A 295 -23.33 41.03 -7.62
N PHE A 296 -24.48 41.12 -8.29
CA PHE A 296 -25.51 42.10 -7.97
C PHE A 296 -26.10 41.85 -6.56
N LEU A 297 -26.45 40.61 -6.26
CA LEU A 297 -27.03 40.23 -4.96
C LEU A 297 -26.08 40.58 -3.80
N LEU A 298 -24.78 40.37 -3.94
CA LEU A 298 -23.82 40.67 -2.87
C LEU A 298 -23.61 42.18 -2.66
N LYS A 299 -23.70 42.98 -3.73
CA LYS A 299 -23.44 44.43 -3.67
C LYS A 299 -24.63 45.23 -3.14
N GLU A 300 -25.82 44.96 -3.65
CA GLU A 300 -27.02 45.79 -3.38
C GLU A 300 -27.88 45.26 -2.23
N THR A 301 -27.80 43.96 -1.91
CA THR A 301 -28.62 43.36 -0.86
C THR A 301 -27.85 43.17 0.44
N LYS A 302 -28.52 43.33 1.59
CA LYS A 302 -27.95 43.05 2.93
C LYS A 302 -27.91 41.54 3.24
N LEU A 303 -27.80 40.69 2.22
CA LEU A 303 -27.72 39.24 2.39
C LEU A 303 -26.41 38.84 3.08
N SER A 304 -26.49 37.94 4.06
CA SER A 304 -25.29 37.44 4.72
C SER A 304 -24.52 36.50 3.77
N VAL A 305 -23.32 36.91 3.35
CA VAL A 305 -22.41 36.09 2.50
C VAL A 305 -22.12 34.71 3.12
N ASN A 306 -21.98 34.68 4.44
CA ASN A 306 -21.72 33.48 5.23
C ASN A 306 -23.01 32.82 5.78
N GLY A 307 -24.17 33.15 5.19
CA GLY A 307 -25.42 32.48 5.51
C GLY A 307 -25.29 30.98 5.26
N VAL A 308 -25.92 30.17 6.11
CA VAL A 308 -26.03 28.73 5.92
C VAL A 308 -27.41 28.39 5.38
N THR A 309 -27.48 27.41 4.49
CA THR A 309 -28.74 26.84 4.03
C THR A 309 -29.53 26.25 5.20
N LYS A 310 -30.85 26.41 5.19
CA LYS A 310 -31.75 25.86 6.23
C LYS A 310 -32.23 24.44 5.88
N GLN A 311 -31.40 23.67 5.18
CA GLN A 311 -31.71 22.29 4.84
C GLN A 311 -31.24 21.37 5.96
N ARG A 312 -32.13 20.51 6.50
CA ARG A 312 -31.89 19.73 7.73
C ARG A 312 -30.60 18.89 7.73
N ASP A 313 -30.05 18.56 6.55
CA ASP A 313 -28.91 17.64 6.41
C ASP A 313 -27.68 18.23 5.68
N LYS A 314 -27.70 19.51 5.28
CA LYS A 314 -26.69 20.08 4.38
C LYS A 314 -26.33 21.54 4.68
N GLU A 315 -26.20 21.93 5.95
CA GLU A 315 -25.78 23.30 6.36
C GLU A 315 -24.55 23.78 5.55
N CYS A 316 -24.77 24.46 4.43
CA CYS A 316 -23.75 24.84 3.47
C CYS A 316 -23.82 26.35 3.27
N THR A 317 -22.68 26.98 3.05
CA THR A 317 -22.64 28.38 2.63
C THR A 317 -22.64 28.48 1.11
N ALA A 318 -22.93 29.66 0.55
CA ALA A 318 -22.82 29.90 -0.88
C ALA A 318 -21.43 29.48 -1.44
N LEU A 319 -20.36 29.74 -0.68
CA LEU A 319 -19.00 29.33 -1.05
C LEU A 319 -18.83 27.80 -1.14
N HIS A 320 -19.48 27.03 -0.27
CA HIS A 320 -19.46 25.56 -0.36
C HIS A 320 -20.13 25.07 -1.65
N LEU A 321 -21.26 25.68 -2.03
CA LEU A 321 -22.01 25.29 -3.23
C LEU A 321 -21.20 25.59 -4.49
N ALA A 322 -20.66 26.82 -4.61
CA ALA A 322 -19.79 27.21 -5.72
C ALA A 322 -18.54 26.31 -5.83
N ALA A 323 -17.87 26.05 -4.71
CA ALA A 323 -16.70 25.17 -4.67
C ALA A 323 -17.04 23.71 -5.03
N SER A 324 -18.24 23.22 -4.69
CA SER A 324 -18.65 21.84 -4.98
C SER A 324 -18.92 21.57 -6.46
N ARG A 325 -19.31 22.61 -7.22
CA ARG A 325 -19.55 22.57 -8.65
C ARG A 325 -18.35 23.04 -9.47
N GLY A 326 -17.38 23.68 -8.82
CA GLY A 326 -16.18 24.19 -9.46
C GLY A 326 -16.39 25.50 -10.22
N TYR A 327 -17.36 26.34 -9.83
CA TYR A 327 -17.56 27.67 -10.43
C TYR A 327 -16.54 28.67 -9.89
N THR A 328 -15.45 28.85 -10.62
CA THR A 328 -14.27 29.65 -10.25
C THR A 328 -14.61 31.11 -10.04
N GLU A 329 -15.38 31.69 -10.94
CA GLU A 329 -15.76 33.10 -10.90
C GLU A 329 -16.69 33.40 -9.72
N CYS A 330 -17.60 32.47 -9.41
CA CYS A 330 -18.47 32.58 -8.24
C CYS A 330 -17.66 32.51 -6.93
N VAL A 331 -16.64 31.64 -6.87
CA VAL A 331 -15.73 31.55 -5.73
C VAL A 331 -14.94 32.86 -5.56
N GLU A 332 -14.41 33.42 -6.65
CA GLU A 332 -13.67 34.69 -6.63
C GLU A 332 -14.52 35.84 -6.08
N ILE A 333 -15.74 36.01 -6.60
CA ILE A 333 -16.67 37.05 -6.14
C ILE A 333 -17.02 36.87 -4.66
N LEU A 334 -17.35 35.64 -4.24
CA LEU A 334 -17.69 35.37 -2.83
C LEU A 334 -16.52 35.65 -1.89
N LEU A 335 -15.29 35.33 -2.28
CA LEU A 335 -14.10 35.62 -1.49
C LEU A 335 -13.81 37.12 -1.41
N ALA A 336 -13.98 37.85 -2.52
CA ALA A 336 -13.83 39.31 -2.54
C ALA A 336 -14.80 40.02 -1.59
N GLU A 337 -16.02 39.49 -1.45
CA GLU A 337 -17.07 39.99 -0.55
C GLU A 337 -16.99 39.42 0.88
N GLY A 338 -15.85 38.81 1.26
CA GLY A 338 -15.57 38.39 2.64
C GLY A 338 -16.16 37.04 3.07
N ALA A 339 -16.37 36.12 2.13
CA ALA A 339 -16.73 34.73 2.46
C ALA A 339 -15.62 34.03 3.25
N LYS A 340 -16.00 33.34 4.33
CA LYS A 340 -15.07 32.59 5.20
C LYS A 340 -14.81 31.19 4.64
N ALA A 341 -13.66 31.00 3.99
CA ALA A 341 -13.25 29.72 3.38
C ALA A 341 -13.12 28.54 4.38
N ASN A 342 -12.83 28.84 5.65
CA ASN A 342 -12.64 27.84 6.71
C ASN A 342 -13.93 27.45 7.45
N THR A 343 -15.08 27.95 7.02
CA THR A 343 -16.38 27.52 7.56
C THR A 343 -16.58 26.04 7.24
N LYS A 344 -17.09 25.28 8.21
CA LYS A 344 -17.40 23.86 8.03
C LYS A 344 -18.90 23.68 7.81
N ASN A 345 -19.26 22.80 6.89
CA ASN A 345 -20.65 22.37 6.72
C ASN A 345 -21.05 21.31 7.77
N TYR A 346 -22.31 20.85 7.72
CA TYR A 346 -22.82 19.79 8.61
C TYR A 346 -21.97 18.50 8.66
N ARG A 347 -21.23 18.19 7.58
CA ARG A 347 -20.33 17.03 7.50
C ARG A 347 -18.89 17.35 7.91
N GLY A 348 -18.61 18.58 8.34
CA GLY A 348 -17.29 19.05 8.70
C GLY A 348 -16.43 19.46 7.50
N PHE A 349 -16.94 19.38 6.26
CA PHE A 349 -16.21 19.78 5.07
C PHE A 349 -16.08 21.29 4.99
N THR A 350 -14.90 21.76 4.59
CA THR A 350 -14.67 23.16 4.19
C THR A 350 -14.86 23.32 2.69
N ALA A 351 -14.93 24.57 2.20
CA ALA A 351 -14.95 24.85 0.76
C ALA A 351 -13.77 24.20 0.02
N LEU A 352 -12.58 24.16 0.65
CA LEU A 352 -11.38 23.53 0.09
C LEU A 352 -11.53 22.01 -0.08
N HIS A 353 -12.23 21.31 0.83
CA HIS A 353 -12.52 19.88 0.66
C HIS A 353 -13.40 19.64 -0.57
N LEU A 354 -14.40 20.49 -0.78
CA LEU A 354 -15.34 20.35 -1.89
C LEU A 354 -14.66 20.68 -3.24
N ALA A 355 -13.85 21.74 -3.29
CA ALA A 355 -13.06 22.09 -4.46
C ALA A 355 -12.05 20.99 -4.84
N ALA A 356 -11.35 20.43 -3.85
CA ALA A 356 -10.42 19.32 -4.06
C ALA A 356 -11.12 18.08 -4.62
N ARG A 357 -12.33 17.77 -4.13
CA ARG A 357 -13.13 16.64 -4.62
C ARG A 357 -13.67 16.85 -6.04
N CYS A 358 -14.04 18.08 -6.40
CA CYS A 358 -14.48 18.44 -7.74
C CYS A 358 -13.33 18.44 -8.76
N SER A 359 -12.08 18.32 -8.32
CA SER A 359 -10.88 18.37 -9.16
C SER A 359 -10.70 19.67 -9.95
N ASN A 360 -11.22 20.80 -9.46
CA ASN A 360 -10.96 22.12 -10.04
C ASN A 360 -9.74 22.79 -9.38
N LEU A 361 -8.62 22.81 -10.10
CA LEU A 361 -7.35 23.39 -9.65
C LEU A 361 -7.47 24.89 -9.36
N GLU A 362 -8.18 25.64 -10.21
CA GLU A 362 -8.31 27.09 -10.09
C GLU A 362 -9.10 27.46 -8.82
N CYS A 363 -10.19 26.73 -8.52
CA CYS A 363 -10.90 26.92 -7.25
C CYS A 363 -10.02 26.63 -6.04
N VAL A 364 -9.18 25.58 -6.09
CA VAL A 364 -8.25 25.25 -5.00
C VAL A 364 -7.22 26.36 -4.82
N GLU A 365 -6.68 26.89 -5.92
CA GLU A 365 -5.72 27.99 -5.90
C GLU A 365 -6.33 29.26 -5.29
N LEU A 366 -7.53 29.66 -5.73
CA LEU A 366 -8.23 30.83 -5.21
C LEU A 366 -8.54 30.71 -3.72
N LEU A 367 -9.01 29.53 -3.28
CA LEU A 367 -9.31 29.30 -1.86
C LEU A 367 -8.06 29.34 -0.96
N LEU A 368 -6.92 28.86 -1.45
CA LEU A 368 -5.65 28.90 -0.72
C LEU A 368 -5.02 30.31 -0.72
N ARG A 369 -4.99 30.96 -1.88
CA ARG A 369 -4.35 32.27 -2.10
C ARG A 369 -5.17 33.41 -1.51
N ASP A 370 -6.44 33.51 -1.89
CA ASP A 370 -7.29 34.65 -1.59
C ASP A 370 -8.21 34.38 -0.39
N GLY A 371 -8.60 33.12 -0.17
CA GLY A 371 -9.46 32.71 0.95
C GLY A 371 -8.72 32.35 2.25
N ASN A 372 -7.39 32.32 2.25
CA ASN A 372 -6.56 31.83 3.38
C ASN A 372 -7.09 30.51 3.98
N ALA A 373 -7.54 29.58 3.12
CA ALA A 373 -8.05 28.29 3.55
C ALA A 373 -6.96 27.46 4.24
N ASP A 374 -7.29 26.79 5.34
CA ASP A 374 -6.38 25.89 6.04
C ASP A 374 -6.25 24.55 5.26
N PRO A 375 -5.07 24.25 4.70
CA PRO A 375 -4.84 23.01 3.94
C PRO A 375 -4.88 21.76 4.84
N ASN A 376 -4.86 21.93 6.16
CA ASN A 376 -4.90 20.85 7.15
C ASN A 376 -6.24 20.77 7.91
N ALA A 377 -7.27 21.49 7.46
CA ALA A 377 -8.60 21.42 8.06
C ALA A 377 -9.12 19.98 8.10
N GLU A 378 -9.67 19.56 9.23
CA GLU A 378 -10.21 18.20 9.42
C GLU A 378 -11.74 18.19 9.32
N ASP A 379 -12.31 17.25 8.57
CA ASP A 379 -13.74 16.93 8.61
C ASP A 379 -14.11 16.09 9.85
N HIS A 380 -15.37 15.63 9.96
CA HIS A 380 -15.79 14.80 11.09
C HIS A 380 -15.07 13.44 11.16
N ASP A 381 -14.66 12.89 10.01
CA ASP A 381 -13.88 11.65 9.90
C ASP A 381 -12.36 11.89 10.01
N LYS A 382 -11.94 13.10 10.39
CA LYS A 382 -10.54 13.56 10.45
C LYS A 382 -9.79 13.51 9.12
N ARG A 383 -10.52 13.50 8.00
CA ARG A 383 -9.95 13.63 6.66
C ARG A 383 -9.60 15.08 6.40
N THR A 384 -8.51 15.27 5.67
CA THR A 384 -8.03 16.58 5.22
C THR A 384 -8.42 16.81 3.75
N PRO A 385 -8.29 18.04 3.22
CA PRO A 385 -8.53 18.30 1.79
C PRO A 385 -7.68 17.42 0.87
N LEU A 386 -6.48 17.03 1.33
CA LEU A 386 -5.61 16.09 0.63
C LEU A 386 -6.25 14.70 0.49
N HIS A 387 -7.02 14.23 1.46
CA HIS A 387 -7.77 12.98 1.34
C HIS A 387 -8.93 13.12 0.36
N ALA A 388 -9.61 14.27 0.33
CA ALA A 388 -10.72 14.55 -0.58
C ALA A 388 -10.29 14.69 -2.06
N ALA A 389 -9.03 15.07 -2.32
CA ALA A 389 -8.46 15.15 -3.66
C ALA A 389 -8.34 13.78 -4.37
N ILE A 390 -8.38 12.68 -3.61
CA ILE A 390 -8.09 11.31 -4.09
C ILE A 390 -9.37 10.62 -4.59
N CYS A 391 -10.29 11.39 -5.18
CA CYS A 391 -11.59 10.87 -5.64
C CYS A 391 -11.76 10.91 -7.17
N ASN A 392 -10.92 11.64 -7.92
CA ASN A 392 -11.11 11.87 -9.36
C ASN A 392 -9.79 11.93 -10.15
N LEU A 393 -9.71 11.27 -11.32
CA LEU A 393 -8.43 10.96 -11.99
C LEU A 393 -7.76 12.13 -12.74
N ASP A 394 -8.51 13.03 -13.38
CA ASP A 394 -7.92 13.86 -14.45
C ASP A 394 -7.04 15.03 -13.97
N ARG A 395 -7.16 15.46 -12.71
CA ARG A 395 -6.36 16.58 -12.12
C ARG A 395 -5.93 16.40 -10.68
N ALA A 396 -6.17 15.24 -10.06
CA ALA A 396 -5.84 15.03 -8.65
C ALA A 396 -4.36 15.25 -8.32
N CYS A 397 -3.44 14.90 -9.24
CA CYS A 397 -2.00 15.06 -9.03
C CYS A 397 -1.59 16.53 -8.86
N ASP A 398 -2.08 17.43 -9.73
CA ASP A 398 -1.75 18.86 -9.67
C ASP A 398 -2.35 19.50 -8.41
N ILE A 399 -3.53 19.06 -7.98
CA ILE A 399 -4.18 19.50 -6.74
C ILE A 399 -3.40 19.03 -5.51
N ILE A 400 -2.93 17.77 -5.51
CA ILE A 400 -2.07 17.22 -4.46
C ILE A 400 -0.78 18.04 -4.35
N ASP A 401 -0.10 18.28 -5.47
CA ASP A 401 1.12 19.09 -5.52
C ASP A 401 0.87 20.51 -4.98
N MET A 402 -0.22 21.14 -5.40
CA MET A 402 -0.61 22.47 -4.95
C MET A 402 -0.91 22.50 -3.44
N ILE A 403 -1.81 21.66 -2.94
CA ILE A 403 -2.19 21.62 -1.52
C ILE A 403 -0.96 21.35 -0.62
N VAL A 404 -0.04 20.47 -1.06
CA VAL A 404 1.20 20.19 -0.32
C VAL A 404 2.19 21.36 -0.38
N SER A 405 2.28 22.07 -1.51
CA SER A 405 3.13 23.27 -1.61
C SER A 405 2.69 24.39 -0.65
N TRP A 406 1.40 24.45 -0.30
CA TRP A 406 0.83 25.36 0.69
C TRP A 406 0.90 24.85 2.15
N GLY A 407 1.61 23.74 2.40
CA GLY A 407 1.90 23.26 3.76
C GLY A 407 0.99 22.14 4.29
N ALA A 408 0.31 21.40 3.41
CA ALA A 408 -0.48 20.24 3.83
C ALA A 408 0.39 19.10 4.38
N GLN A 409 -0.10 18.46 5.44
CA GLN A 409 0.53 17.30 6.07
C GLN A 409 0.17 16.02 5.31
N VAL A 410 1.09 15.57 4.44
CA VAL A 410 0.93 14.36 3.61
C VAL A 410 0.65 13.09 4.42
N ASN A 411 1.21 13.00 5.63
CA ASN A 411 1.16 11.81 6.49
C ASN A 411 0.06 11.85 7.56
N LYS A 412 -0.84 12.84 7.49
CA LYS A 412 -1.99 12.88 8.39
C LYS A 412 -2.89 11.66 8.12
N LYS A 413 -3.45 11.10 9.20
CA LYS A 413 -4.33 9.94 9.14
C LYS A 413 -5.76 10.34 9.48
N ASP A 414 -6.70 9.71 8.78
CA ASP A 414 -8.13 9.79 9.08
C ASP A 414 -8.49 9.02 10.37
N GLU A 415 -9.77 9.02 10.74
CA GLU A 415 -10.27 8.29 11.89
C GLU A 415 -9.99 6.78 11.79
N TYR A 416 -9.97 6.20 10.60
CA TYR A 416 -9.70 4.77 10.39
C TYR A 416 -8.20 4.43 10.37
N GLY A 417 -7.34 5.45 10.47
CA GLY A 417 -5.88 5.32 10.42
C GLY A 417 -5.32 5.24 9.00
N TYR A 418 -6.13 5.49 7.97
CA TYR A 418 -5.69 5.62 6.58
C TYR A 418 -5.08 6.99 6.35
N SER A 419 -3.94 7.02 5.68
CA SER A 419 -3.38 8.24 5.11
C SER A 419 -3.88 8.44 3.68
N ALA A 420 -3.69 9.64 3.13
CA ALA A 420 -3.89 9.93 1.72
C ALA A 420 -3.29 8.83 0.79
N LEU A 421 -2.07 8.37 1.10
CA LEU A 421 -1.42 7.30 0.34
C LEU A 421 -2.17 5.96 0.39
N HIS A 422 -2.79 5.62 1.52
CA HIS A 422 -3.60 4.40 1.61
C HIS A 422 -4.82 4.48 0.69
N LEU A 423 -5.53 5.61 0.70
CA LEU A 423 -6.70 5.80 -0.16
C LEU A 423 -6.32 5.73 -1.65
N ALA A 424 -5.25 6.42 -2.04
CA ALA A 424 -4.76 6.38 -3.42
C ALA A 424 -4.38 4.97 -3.88
N ALA A 425 -3.74 4.20 -2.98
CA ALA A 425 -3.38 2.82 -3.28
C ALA A 425 -4.59 1.87 -3.31
N MET A 426 -5.59 2.10 -2.46
CA MET A 426 -6.83 1.31 -2.42
C MET A 426 -7.65 1.47 -3.70
N ASP A 427 -7.75 2.71 -4.20
CA ASP A 427 -8.50 3.06 -5.41
C ASP A 427 -7.70 2.78 -6.71
N GLY A 428 -6.44 2.34 -6.60
CA GLY A 428 -5.61 1.97 -7.75
C GLY A 428 -5.04 3.16 -8.51
N LEU A 429 -5.03 4.35 -7.92
CA LEU A 429 -4.61 5.61 -8.54
C LEU A 429 -3.08 5.70 -8.63
N THR A 430 -2.49 5.02 -9.62
CA THR A 430 -1.02 4.86 -9.74
C THR A 430 -0.28 6.20 -9.77
N GLN A 431 -0.78 7.20 -10.52
CA GLN A 431 -0.14 8.52 -10.60
C GLN A 431 -0.22 9.29 -9.27
N CYS A 432 -1.34 9.21 -8.55
CA CYS A 432 -1.49 9.82 -7.22
C CYS A 432 -0.57 9.13 -6.19
N VAL A 433 -0.42 7.80 -6.27
CA VAL A 433 0.52 7.06 -5.43
C VAL A 433 1.96 7.51 -5.68
N GLU A 434 2.38 7.63 -6.95
CA GLU A 434 3.72 8.07 -7.32
C GLU A 434 4.01 9.50 -6.86
N THR A 435 3.08 10.43 -7.07
CA THR A 435 3.21 11.83 -6.63
C THR A 435 3.24 11.95 -5.10
N LEU A 436 2.36 11.27 -4.38
CA LEU A 436 2.37 11.28 -2.91
C LEU A 436 3.69 10.72 -2.34
N ILE A 437 4.21 9.63 -2.92
CA ILE A 437 5.51 9.07 -2.50
C ILE A 437 6.66 10.04 -2.82
N PHE A 438 6.61 10.73 -3.96
CA PHE A 438 7.59 11.75 -4.33
C PHE A 438 7.55 12.95 -3.35
N LEU A 439 6.36 13.38 -2.93
CA LEU A 439 6.15 14.43 -1.93
C LEU A 439 6.49 13.98 -0.49
N GLY A 440 6.90 12.72 -0.29
CA GLY A 440 7.36 12.20 0.99
C GLY A 440 6.26 11.60 1.87
N ALA A 441 5.28 10.94 1.26
CA ALA A 441 4.36 10.07 1.97
C ALA A 441 5.09 8.86 2.60
N ASP A 442 4.68 8.49 3.81
CA ASP A 442 5.21 7.36 4.55
C ASP A 442 4.51 6.06 4.13
N VAL A 443 5.22 5.23 3.35
CA VAL A 443 4.78 3.90 2.92
C VAL A 443 4.66 2.88 4.06
N THR A 444 5.28 3.15 5.22
CA THR A 444 5.29 2.22 6.37
C THR A 444 4.21 2.50 7.38
N SER A 445 3.48 3.61 7.20
CA SER A 445 2.35 3.96 8.02
C SER A 445 1.33 2.81 8.03
N LYS A 446 0.91 2.39 9.23
CA LYS A 446 -0.10 1.34 9.43
C LYS A 446 -1.48 1.94 9.69
N SER A 447 -2.51 1.33 9.11
CA SER A 447 -3.91 1.58 9.44
C SER A 447 -4.31 0.97 10.79
N LYS A 448 -5.50 1.28 11.31
CA LYS A 448 -6.02 0.66 12.54
C LYS A 448 -6.16 -0.87 12.43
N LYS A 449 -6.36 -1.39 11.20
CA LYS A 449 -6.40 -2.84 10.93
C LYS A 449 -5.00 -3.47 10.78
N GLY A 450 -3.93 -2.69 10.87
CA GLY A 450 -2.55 -3.16 10.78
C GLY A 450 -1.99 -3.28 9.36
N HIS A 451 -2.75 -2.92 8.33
CA HIS A 451 -2.25 -2.89 6.95
C HIS A 451 -1.31 -1.71 6.75
N THR A 452 -0.14 -1.94 6.15
CA THR A 452 0.78 -0.88 5.71
C THR A 452 0.32 -0.32 4.37
N ALA A 453 0.60 0.95 4.08
CA ALA A 453 0.35 1.51 2.74
C ALA A 453 1.08 0.70 1.65
N LEU A 454 2.31 0.26 1.94
CA LEU A 454 3.09 -0.62 1.07
C LEU A 454 2.36 -1.93 0.73
N SER A 455 1.71 -2.57 1.70
CA SER A 455 0.95 -3.82 1.47
C SER A 455 -0.15 -3.65 0.43
N VAL A 456 -0.81 -2.49 0.43
CA VAL A 456 -1.88 -2.16 -0.52
C VAL A 456 -1.29 -1.86 -1.88
N ILE A 457 -0.20 -1.08 -1.94
CA ILE A 457 0.53 -0.74 -3.17
C ILE A 457 1.00 -2.01 -3.89
N VAL A 458 1.63 -2.95 -3.18
CA VAL A 458 2.12 -4.20 -3.77
C VAL A 458 0.98 -5.01 -4.39
N ARG A 459 -0.21 -4.99 -3.78
CA ARG A 459 -1.38 -5.76 -4.24
C ARG A 459 -2.15 -5.07 -5.38
N LYS A 460 -2.31 -3.75 -5.33
CA LYS A 460 -3.19 -2.99 -6.23
C LYS A 460 -2.44 -2.21 -7.30
N THR A 461 -1.24 -1.69 -7.00
CA THR A 461 -0.45 -0.83 -7.89
C THR A 461 1.02 -1.25 -7.92
N PRO A 462 1.39 -2.45 -8.41
CA PRO A 462 2.78 -2.91 -8.38
C PRO A 462 3.73 -2.05 -9.23
N LYS A 463 3.22 -1.34 -10.24
CA LYS A 463 4.01 -0.45 -11.10
C LYS A 463 4.62 0.72 -10.32
N SER A 464 3.90 1.25 -9.34
CA SER A 464 4.40 2.39 -8.55
C SER A 464 5.53 2.00 -7.60
N LEU A 465 5.87 0.72 -7.41
CA LEU A 465 7.06 0.31 -6.65
C LEU A 465 8.36 0.83 -7.28
N ALA A 466 8.37 1.14 -8.57
CA ALA A 466 9.51 1.76 -9.24
C ALA A 466 9.87 3.12 -8.64
N ILE A 467 8.89 3.89 -8.13
CA ILE A 467 9.15 5.20 -7.51
C ILE A 467 9.95 5.08 -6.21
N LEU A 468 9.81 3.96 -5.49
CA LEU A 468 10.60 3.70 -4.28
C LEU A 468 12.06 3.50 -4.62
N ARG A 469 12.35 2.75 -5.70
CA ARG A 469 13.73 2.61 -6.20
C ARG A 469 14.28 3.96 -6.66
N HIS A 470 13.51 4.72 -7.42
CA HIS A 470 13.90 6.05 -7.87
C HIS A 470 14.19 7.03 -6.71
N ASN A 471 13.38 7.00 -5.64
CA ASN A 471 13.63 7.81 -4.44
C ASN A 471 14.93 7.42 -3.72
N LEU A 472 15.32 6.14 -3.77
CA LEU A 472 16.60 5.66 -3.26
C LEU A 472 17.75 6.04 -4.19
N ASP A 473 17.54 6.00 -5.51
CA ASP A 473 18.51 6.43 -6.52
C ASP A 473 18.86 7.91 -6.30
N ASN A 474 17.85 8.77 -6.10
CA ASN A 474 18.02 10.18 -5.77
C ASN A 474 18.75 10.43 -4.44
N GLY A 475 18.84 9.42 -3.58
CA GLY A 475 19.64 9.47 -2.35
C GLY A 475 21.14 9.29 -2.59
N ILE A 476 21.58 9.00 -3.83
CA ILE A 476 22.99 8.87 -4.18
C ILE A 476 23.33 9.93 -5.24
N SER A 477 24.25 10.82 -4.91
CA SER A 477 24.69 11.87 -5.82
C SER A 477 26.22 11.88 -5.98
N VAL A 478 26.69 12.35 -7.15
CA VAL A 478 28.12 12.55 -7.40
C VAL A 478 28.43 14.03 -7.34
N SER A 479 29.33 14.43 -6.45
CA SER A 479 29.93 15.76 -6.42
C SER A 479 31.35 15.71 -6.98
N ARG A 480 31.68 16.65 -7.86
CA ARG A 480 33.06 16.90 -8.31
C ARG A 480 33.48 18.24 -7.72
N SER A 481 34.47 18.22 -6.84
CA SER A 481 34.98 19.48 -6.27
C SER A 481 35.84 20.18 -7.31
N GLU A 482 35.63 21.48 -7.52
CA GLU A 482 36.43 22.26 -8.48
C GLU A 482 37.89 22.40 -8.05
N ALA A 483 38.18 22.26 -6.76
CA ALA A 483 39.52 22.42 -6.19
C ALA A 483 40.39 21.15 -6.26
N ASN A 484 39.76 19.96 -6.31
CA ASN A 484 40.44 18.67 -6.38
C ASN A 484 39.70 17.84 -7.42
N GLU A 485 40.33 17.44 -8.52
CA GLU A 485 39.70 16.64 -9.61
C GLU A 485 39.11 15.28 -9.17
N GLU A 486 39.17 14.96 -7.89
CA GLU A 486 38.65 13.75 -7.27
C GLU A 486 37.11 13.72 -7.24
N VAL A 487 36.56 12.59 -7.68
CA VAL A 487 35.12 12.34 -7.65
C VAL A 487 34.69 11.91 -6.25
N GLN A 488 33.65 12.54 -5.70
CA GLN A 488 33.04 12.20 -4.43
C GLN A 488 31.61 11.71 -4.63
N ILE A 489 31.22 10.68 -3.88
CA ILE A 489 29.85 10.17 -3.84
C ILE A 489 29.25 10.54 -2.49
N GLU A 490 28.06 11.11 -2.51
CA GLU A 490 27.29 11.44 -1.33
C GLU A 490 26.08 10.52 -1.21
N PHE A 491 26.00 9.81 -0.08
CA PHE A 491 24.86 9.00 0.32
C PHE A 491 23.98 9.78 1.29
N ASP A 492 22.76 10.10 0.91
CA ASP A 492 21.74 10.70 1.77
C ASP A 492 20.86 9.61 2.40
N PHE A 493 21.23 9.17 3.60
CA PHE A 493 20.42 8.21 4.36
C PHE A 493 19.17 8.85 4.96
N GLY A 494 18.99 10.17 4.86
CA GLY A 494 17.79 10.87 5.32
C GLY A 494 16.52 10.30 4.67
N LYS A 495 16.60 9.83 3.42
CA LYS A 495 15.48 9.18 2.71
C LYS A 495 14.98 7.89 3.38
N LEU A 496 15.86 7.17 4.10
CA LEU A 496 15.51 5.92 4.81
C LEU A 496 15.09 6.17 6.25
N VAL A 497 15.68 7.17 6.91
CA VAL A 497 15.50 7.41 8.36
C VAL A 497 14.34 8.38 8.66
N LYS A 498 13.81 9.11 7.67
CA LYS A 498 12.79 10.16 7.81
C LYS A 498 11.56 9.78 8.67
N PHE A 499 11.10 8.53 8.58
CA PHE A 499 9.86 8.06 9.23
C PHE A 499 10.11 7.07 10.37
N SER A 500 11.37 6.76 10.66
CA SER A 500 11.76 5.60 11.46
C SER A 500 12.28 5.97 12.86
N TYR A 501 12.12 7.20 13.34
CA TYR A 501 12.61 7.56 14.68
C TYR A 501 11.69 7.00 15.78
N PRO A 502 12.21 6.28 16.81
CA PRO A 502 13.62 6.05 17.17
C PRO A 502 14.26 4.76 16.60
N ARG A 503 13.52 3.94 15.85
CA ARG A 503 13.95 2.63 15.33
C ARG A 503 14.33 2.69 13.83
N GLU A 504 15.57 3.03 13.49
CA GLU A 504 15.96 3.39 12.11
C GLU A 504 15.78 2.26 11.06
N ILE A 505 15.57 1.00 11.47
CA ILE A 505 15.36 -0.14 10.55
C ILE A 505 13.90 -0.40 10.20
N THR A 506 12.93 0.20 10.90
CA THR A 506 11.51 -0.10 10.69
C THR A 506 11.11 0.02 9.23
N TYR A 507 11.63 1.02 8.51
CA TYR A 507 11.42 1.17 7.07
C TYR A 507 11.84 -0.06 6.27
N LEU A 508 13.07 -0.53 6.45
CA LEU A 508 13.62 -1.70 5.76
C LEU A 508 12.91 -2.99 6.19
N ASN A 509 12.49 -3.10 7.45
CA ASN A 509 11.74 -4.26 7.91
C ASN A 509 10.35 -4.34 7.28
N SER A 510 9.65 -3.20 7.14
CA SER A 510 8.38 -3.17 6.43
C SER A 510 8.52 -3.62 4.97
N LEU A 511 9.61 -3.24 4.29
CA LEU A 511 9.89 -3.75 2.93
C LEU A 511 10.09 -5.28 2.90
N ILE A 512 10.74 -5.84 3.93
CA ILE A 512 10.95 -7.29 4.05
C ILE A 512 9.65 -8.02 4.31
N ASP A 513 8.82 -7.51 5.23
CA ASP A 513 7.54 -8.13 5.62
C ASP A 513 6.57 -8.18 4.44
N GLU A 514 6.59 -7.16 3.57
CA GLU A 514 5.78 -7.11 2.34
C GLU A 514 6.42 -7.84 1.13
N GLY A 515 7.57 -8.50 1.32
CA GLY A 515 8.21 -9.33 0.30
C GLY A 515 9.11 -8.60 -0.70
N GLN A 516 9.30 -7.28 -0.58
CA GLN A 516 10.15 -6.46 -1.46
C GLN A 516 11.64 -6.53 -1.06
N LYS A 517 12.18 -7.75 -0.98
CA LYS A 517 13.54 -8.02 -0.50
C LYS A 517 14.60 -7.44 -1.45
N ASP A 518 14.36 -7.44 -2.75
CA ASP A 518 15.34 -7.01 -3.77
C ASP A 518 15.81 -5.56 -3.59
N ILE A 519 14.97 -4.71 -3.00
CA ILE A 519 15.29 -3.30 -2.71
C ILE A 519 16.46 -3.20 -1.70
N LEU A 520 16.73 -4.22 -0.89
CA LEU A 520 17.86 -4.26 0.03
C LEU A 520 19.21 -4.34 -0.69
N GLN A 521 19.26 -4.84 -1.93
CA GLN A 521 20.49 -4.90 -2.73
C GLN A 521 20.90 -3.50 -3.23
N HIS A 522 19.99 -2.53 -3.20
CA HIS A 522 20.29 -1.16 -3.60
C HIS A 522 21.49 -0.60 -2.81
N PRO A 523 22.46 0.09 -3.46
CA PRO A 523 23.69 0.54 -2.80
C PRO A 523 23.47 1.42 -1.56
N LEU A 524 22.42 2.24 -1.55
CA LEU A 524 22.05 3.05 -0.37
C LEU A 524 21.63 2.17 0.82
N CYS A 525 20.81 1.15 0.57
CA CYS A 525 20.32 0.23 1.61
C CYS A 525 21.46 -0.62 2.17
N SER A 526 22.31 -1.16 1.29
CA SER A 526 23.45 -2.00 1.69
C SER A 526 24.51 -1.18 2.45
N ALA A 527 24.81 0.05 2.03
CA ALA A 527 25.69 0.97 2.77
C ALA A 527 25.14 1.30 4.16
N PHE A 528 23.83 1.58 4.26
CA PHE A 528 23.17 1.85 5.54
C PHE A 528 23.24 0.65 6.49
N LEU A 529 22.89 -0.55 6.00
CA LEU A 529 22.94 -1.78 6.78
C LEU A 529 24.36 -2.13 7.22
N PHE A 530 25.36 -1.91 6.37
CA PHE A 530 26.77 -2.11 6.71
C PHE A 530 27.21 -1.18 7.86
N MET A 531 26.88 0.11 7.75
CA MET A 531 27.20 1.11 8.76
C MET A 531 26.53 0.79 10.11
N LYS A 532 25.24 0.45 10.08
CA LYS A 532 24.49 0.09 11.29
C LYS A 532 25.01 -1.19 11.93
N TRP A 533 25.31 -2.22 11.13
CA TRP A 533 25.93 -3.45 11.62
C TRP A 533 27.29 -3.20 12.30
N ARG A 534 28.14 -2.32 11.74
CA ARG A 534 29.44 -2.01 12.33
C ARG A 534 29.34 -1.42 13.74
N LYS A 535 28.28 -0.65 14.02
CA LYS A 535 27.98 -0.11 15.35
C LYS A 535 27.40 -1.18 16.28
N ILE A 536 26.41 -1.92 15.81
CA ILE A 536 25.63 -2.86 16.64
C ILE A 536 26.35 -4.20 16.91
N ARG A 537 27.26 -4.64 16.03
CA ARG A 537 27.94 -5.95 16.13
C ARG A 537 28.67 -6.21 17.45
N LYS A 538 29.16 -5.16 18.13
CA LYS A 538 29.90 -5.31 19.40
C LYS A 538 29.00 -5.87 20.51
N PHE A 539 27.75 -5.41 20.58
CA PHE A 539 26.77 -5.89 21.56
C PHE A 539 26.36 -7.34 21.27
N TYR A 540 26.19 -7.67 19.99
CA TYR A 540 25.90 -9.04 19.59
C TYR A 540 27.06 -9.99 19.91
N LEU A 541 28.30 -9.60 19.61
CA LEU A 541 29.48 -10.42 19.91
C LEU A 541 29.67 -10.59 21.43
N ALA A 542 29.42 -9.54 22.23
CA ALA A 542 29.45 -9.65 23.69
C ALA A 542 28.42 -10.67 24.20
N ARG A 543 27.20 -10.67 23.65
CA ARG A 543 26.18 -11.69 23.95
C ARG A 543 26.66 -13.10 23.56
N LEU A 544 27.29 -13.24 22.40
CA LEU A 544 27.80 -14.53 21.93
C LEU A 544 28.91 -15.07 22.84
N ILE A 545 29.83 -14.21 23.27
CA ILE A 545 30.89 -14.56 24.24
C ILE A 545 30.28 -14.97 25.56
N PHE A 546 29.28 -14.22 26.07
CA PHE A 546 28.60 -14.57 27.31
C PHE A 546 27.88 -15.92 27.24
N CYS A 547 27.19 -16.20 26.13
CA CYS A 547 26.57 -17.50 25.87
C CYS A 547 27.63 -18.62 25.80
N PHE A 548 28.74 -18.40 25.07
CA PHE A 548 29.84 -19.37 25.01
C PHE A 548 30.42 -19.69 26.39
N LEU A 549 30.62 -18.67 27.24
CA LEU A 549 31.06 -18.87 28.62
C LEU A 549 30.05 -19.69 29.42
N PHE A 550 28.76 -19.38 29.33
CA PHE A 550 27.70 -20.15 29.97
C PHE A 550 27.71 -21.63 29.55
N VAL A 551 27.76 -21.91 28.24
CA VAL A 551 27.80 -23.29 27.70
C VAL A 551 29.06 -24.03 28.14
N SER A 552 30.20 -23.34 28.19
CA SER A 552 31.47 -23.90 28.65
C SER A 552 31.41 -24.26 30.14
N PHE A 553 30.93 -23.35 31.00
CA PHE A 553 30.76 -23.62 32.43
C PHE A 553 29.75 -24.73 32.70
N LEU A 554 28.65 -24.80 31.94
CA LEU A 554 27.68 -25.89 32.04
C LEU A 554 28.31 -27.24 31.66
N SER A 555 29.11 -27.26 30.60
CA SER A 555 29.80 -28.48 30.13
C SER A 555 30.83 -28.95 31.17
N ILE A 556 31.63 -28.04 31.71
CA ILE A 556 32.60 -28.32 32.79
C ILE A 556 31.86 -28.85 34.02
N TYR A 557 30.78 -28.20 34.45
CA TYR A 557 30.00 -28.62 35.62
C TYR A 557 29.45 -30.05 35.49
N VAL A 558 28.85 -30.39 34.32
CA VAL A 558 28.34 -31.75 34.05
C VAL A 558 29.47 -32.77 34.01
N LEU A 559 30.64 -32.40 33.48
CA LEU A 559 31.81 -33.29 33.44
C LEU A 559 32.41 -33.52 34.83
N THR A 560 32.59 -32.46 35.63
CA THR A 560 33.02 -32.51 37.05
C THR A 560 32.05 -33.36 37.88
N ALA A 561 30.75 -33.24 37.63
CA ALA A 561 29.72 -34.05 38.28
C ALA A 561 29.91 -35.53 38.00
N VAL A 562 30.10 -35.90 36.73
CA VAL A 562 30.31 -37.30 36.30
C VAL A 562 31.56 -37.88 36.97
N VAL A 563 32.69 -37.16 36.94
CA VAL A 563 33.96 -37.58 37.58
C VAL A 563 33.78 -37.81 39.08
N LYS A 564 33.06 -36.93 39.78
CA LYS A 564 32.79 -37.09 41.22
C LYS A 564 31.83 -38.21 41.56
N THR A 565 30.83 -38.47 40.71
CA THR A 565 29.94 -39.63 40.88
C THR A 565 30.67 -40.97 40.70
N CYS A 566 31.70 -41.03 39.87
CA CYS A 566 32.53 -42.23 39.67
C CYS A 566 33.31 -42.67 40.92
N LYS A 567 33.75 -41.73 41.79
CA LYS A 567 34.45 -42.07 43.05
C LYS A 567 33.50 -42.41 44.22
N GLY A 568 32.19 -42.20 44.05
CA GLY A 568 31.17 -42.51 45.06
C GLY A 568 30.97 -44.03 45.26
N LYS A 569 30.15 -44.41 46.26
CA LYS A 569 29.88 -45.81 46.67
C LYS A 569 29.41 -46.76 45.53
N ASN A 570 29.09 -46.26 44.33
CA ASN A 570 28.53 -47.00 43.21
C ASN A 570 29.56 -47.49 42.16
N SER A 571 30.85 -47.16 42.28
CA SER A 571 31.91 -47.79 41.44
C SER A 571 31.90 -49.33 41.53
N LYS A 572 31.37 -49.89 42.62
CA LYS A 572 31.27 -51.34 42.83
C LYS A 572 30.03 -52.02 42.21
N LYS A 573 29.02 -51.27 41.72
CA LYS A 573 27.74 -51.85 41.25
C LYS A 573 27.64 -52.02 39.73
N TYR A 574 28.42 -51.26 38.96
CA TYR A 574 28.51 -51.38 37.50
C TYR A 574 30.00 -51.54 37.16
N GLY A 575 30.43 -52.77 36.93
CA GLY A 575 31.85 -53.16 36.82
C GLY A 575 32.60 -52.66 35.57
N VAL A 576 32.22 -51.52 35.00
CA VAL A 576 32.94 -50.87 33.89
C VAL A 576 33.31 -49.46 34.34
N LEU A 577 34.60 -49.22 34.56
CA LEU A 577 35.13 -47.90 34.84
C LEU A 577 35.15 -47.11 33.51
N ASN A 578 34.35 -46.05 33.39
CA ASN A 578 34.47 -45.10 32.26
C ASN A 578 35.94 -44.63 32.14
N GLU A 579 36.47 -44.48 30.94
CA GLU A 579 37.85 -44.01 30.71
C GLU A 579 38.14 -42.65 31.37
N LEU A 580 37.15 -41.74 31.41
CA LEU A 580 37.24 -40.47 32.15
C LEU A 580 37.42 -40.64 33.67
N CYS A 581 37.12 -41.82 34.20
CA CYS A 581 37.23 -42.18 35.61
C CYS A 581 38.43 -43.10 35.88
N GLN A 582 39.19 -43.46 34.84
CA GLN A 582 40.49 -44.13 34.97
C GLN A 582 41.58 -43.09 35.29
N GLN A 583 42.53 -43.46 36.15
CA GLN A 583 43.62 -42.60 36.65
C GLN A 583 44.64 -42.13 35.57
N GLN A 584 44.36 -42.31 34.29
CA GLN A 584 45.27 -41.96 33.18
C GLN A 584 44.86 -40.70 32.40
N SER A 585 43.75 -40.05 32.78
CA SER A 585 43.27 -38.84 32.09
C SER A 585 43.67 -37.56 32.82
N ILE A 586 44.55 -36.76 32.19
CA ILE A 586 44.98 -35.43 32.67
C ILE A 586 43.79 -34.51 32.96
N LEU A 587 42.74 -34.60 32.14
CA LEU A 587 41.51 -33.80 32.30
C LEU A 587 40.71 -34.24 33.53
N GLY A 588 40.72 -35.54 33.85
CA GLY A 588 40.06 -36.11 35.03
C GLY A 588 40.68 -35.58 36.33
N ASP A 589 42.00 -35.51 36.39
CA ASP A 589 42.74 -35.00 37.55
C ASP A 589 42.45 -33.51 37.79
N ILE A 590 42.48 -32.69 36.74
CA ILE A 590 42.16 -31.25 36.82
C ILE A 590 40.72 -31.00 37.31
N LEU A 591 39.75 -31.79 36.82
CA LEU A 591 38.34 -31.64 37.20
C LEU A 591 38.06 -32.18 38.60
N GLU A 592 38.87 -33.11 39.10
CA GLU A 592 38.75 -33.63 40.45
C GLU A 592 39.09 -32.57 41.51
N GLU A 593 40.16 -31.80 41.28
CA GLU A 593 40.62 -30.74 42.18
C GLU A 593 39.63 -29.55 42.28
N ASN A 594 38.76 -29.38 41.28
CA ASN A 594 37.82 -28.26 41.24
C ASN A 594 36.72 -28.35 42.30
N PRO A 595 36.43 -27.28 43.06
CA PRO A 595 35.31 -27.25 44.00
C PRO A 595 33.96 -27.13 43.26
N ILE A 596 33.19 -28.23 43.22
CA ILE A 596 31.88 -28.30 42.53
C ILE A 596 30.83 -27.33 43.11
N GLU A 597 30.98 -26.98 44.39
CA GLU A 597 30.16 -25.98 45.06
C GLU A 597 30.37 -24.58 44.47
N PHE A 598 31.62 -24.20 44.22
CA PHE A 598 31.96 -22.92 43.61
C PHE A 598 31.45 -22.84 42.16
N GLU A 599 31.73 -23.88 41.36
CA GLU A 599 31.23 -23.98 39.98
C GLU A 599 29.69 -23.87 39.92
N ARG A 600 28.99 -24.51 40.88
CA ARG A 600 27.53 -24.44 40.99
C ARG A 600 27.03 -23.02 41.27
N TRP A 601 27.61 -22.31 42.23
CA TRP A 601 27.20 -20.93 42.54
C TRP A 601 27.45 -19.98 41.38
N VAL A 602 28.59 -20.14 40.67
CA VAL A 602 28.90 -19.39 39.45
C VAL A 602 27.86 -19.68 38.37
N LEU A 603 27.53 -20.95 38.14
CA LEU A 603 26.54 -21.35 37.13
C LEU A 603 25.14 -20.82 37.46
N ILE A 604 24.71 -20.89 38.72
CA ILE A 604 23.41 -20.34 39.17
C ILE A 604 23.36 -18.80 39.02
N ALA A 605 24.47 -18.11 39.31
CA ALA A 605 24.53 -16.66 39.13
C ALA A 605 24.40 -16.27 37.65
N ILE A 606 25.09 -17.00 36.76
CA ILE A 606 25.00 -16.79 35.30
C ILE A 606 23.57 -17.10 34.80
N THR A 607 22.94 -18.18 35.26
CA THR A 607 21.57 -18.52 34.85
C THR A 607 20.54 -17.53 35.36
N ALA A 608 20.68 -17.01 36.59
CA ALA A 608 19.80 -15.97 37.12
C ALA A 608 19.87 -14.70 36.25
N PHE A 609 21.07 -14.31 35.82
CA PHE A 609 21.26 -13.19 34.90
C PHE A 609 20.62 -13.46 33.52
N GLU A 610 20.77 -14.66 32.97
CA GLU A 610 20.13 -15.07 31.71
C GLU A 610 18.60 -15.07 31.79
N ILE A 611 18.03 -15.53 32.90
CA ILE A 611 16.58 -15.52 33.15
C ILE A 611 16.07 -14.08 33.22
N MET A 612 16.76 -13.21 33.98
CA MET A 612 16.39 -11.79 34.07
C MET A 612 16.40 -11.15 32.68
N ARG A 613 17.46 -11.38 31.89
CA ARG A 613 17.54 -10.92 30.50
C ARG A 613 16.39 -11.45 29.65
N LYS A 614 16.03 -12.74 29.76
CA LYS A 614 14.93 -13.32 28.99
C LYS A 614 13.58 -12.77 29.37
N LEU A 615 13.32 -12.55 30.65
CA LEU A 615 12.10 -11.88 31.13
C LEU A 615 11.99 -10.47 30.55
N THR A 616 13.08 -9.71 30.48
CA THR A 616 13.08 -8.40 29.79
C THR A 616 12.93 -8.51 28.27
N GLY A 617 13.33 -9.62 27.66
CA GLY A 617 13.16 -9.87 26.22
C GLY A 617 11.71 -10.21 25.83
N ILE A 618 10.97 -10.86 26.73
CA ILE A 618 9.56 -11.24 26.50
C ILE A 618 8.68 -10.03 26.27
N THR A 619 8.94 -8.90 26.95
CA THR A 619 8.18 -7.65 26.76
C THR A 619 8.31 -7.05 25.36
N GLY A 620 9.30 -7.50 24.57
CA GLY A 620 9.49 -7.08 23.18
C GLY A 620 8.58 -7.80 22.17
N TYR A 621 7.92 -8.89 22.56
CA TYR A 621 7.01 -9.65 21.70
C TYR A 621 5.58 -9.13 21.84
N SER A 622 4.82 -9.15 20.73
CA SER A 622 3.42 -8.74 20.71
C SER A 622 2.50 -9.71 21.46
N SER A 623 2.89 -10.98 21.59
CA SER A 623 2.14 -12.02 22.29
C SER A 623 3.07 -13.04 22.94
N MET A 624 2.72 -13.46 24.16
CA MET A 624 3.39 -14.54 24.90
C MET A 624 3.36 -15.87 24.15
N TYR A 625 2.27 -16.14 23.41
CA TYR A 625 2.13 -17.37 22.63
C TYR A 625 3.16 -17.44 21.50
N GLN A 626 3.36 -16.32 20.80
CA GLN A 626 4.38 -16.23 19.74
C GLN A 626 5.79 -16.45 20.29
N TYR A 627 6.06 -16.01 21.52
CA TYR A 627 7.35 -16.24 22.17
C TYR A 627 7.60 -17.74 22.43
N PHE A 628 6.67 -18.44 23.09
CA PHE A 628 6.87 -19.84 23.49
C PHE A 628 6.74 -20.86 22.36
N THR A 629 6.15 -20.49 21.22
CA THR A 629 6.05 -21.33 20.03
C THR A 629 7.33 -21.34 19.17
N THR A 630 8.23 -20.38 19.38
CA THR A 630 9.52 -20.37 18.67
C THR A 630 10.49 -21.39 19.27
N PHE A 631 11.01 -22.28 18.41
CA PHE A 631 11.90 -23.38 18.81
C PHE A 631 13.16 -22.92 19.55
N GLU A 632 13.76 -21.79 19.15
CA GLU A 632 14.94 -21.23 19.80
C GLU A 632 14.68 -20.88 21.27
N ASN A 633 13.56 -20.18 21.54
CA ASN A 633 13.19 -19.80 22.91
C ASN A 633 12.82 -21.01 23.76
N LEU A 634 12.20 -22.04 23.15
CA LEU A 634 11.87 -23.30 23.83
C LEU A 634 13.14 -24.04 24.27
N MET A 635 14.12 -24.17 23.37
CA MET A 635 15.41 -24.81 23.67
C MET A 635 16.20 -24.04 24.74
N GLU A 636 16.21 -22.71 24.69
CA GLU A 636 16.84 -21.90 25.73
C GLU A 636 16.20 -22.09 27.10
N TRP A 637 14.86 -22.11 27.19
CA TRP A 637 14.17 -22.39 28.45
C TRP A 637 14.44 -23.82 28.95
N PHE A 638 14.50 -24.81 28.05
CA PHE A 638 14.87 -26.17 28.40
C PHE A 638 16.27 -26.23 29.03
N VAL A 639 17.26 -25.57 28.43
CA VAL A 639 18.63 -25.50 28.97
C VAL A 639 18.65 -24.77 30.32
N LEU A 640 17.95 -23.65 30.46
CA LEU A 640 17.90 -22.90 31.72
C LEU A 640 17.25 -23.71 32.86
N LEU A 641 16.14 -24.39 32.57
CA LEU A 641 15.45 -25.25 33.54
C LEU A 641 16.30 -26.46 33.92
N SER A 642 17.07 -27.01 32.98
CA SER A 642 17.96 -28.14 33.24
C SER A 642 19.00 -27.84 34.33
N VAL A 643 19.51 -26.60 34.43
CA VAL A 643 20.49 -26.23 35.46
C VAL A 643 19.92 -26.36 36.88
N PHE A 644 18.64 -26.03 37.08
CA PHE A 644 18.00 -26.21 38.39
C PHE A 644 17.79 -27.69 38.71
N SER A 645 17.44 -28.51 37.71
CA SER A 645 17.32 -29.96 37.86
C SER A 645 18.64 -30.65 38.23
N LEU A 646 19.76 -30.04 37.83
CA LEU A 646 21.13 -30.52 38.12
C LEU A 646 21.68 -30.02 39.46
N TYR A 647 20.94 -29.21 40.23
CA TYR A 647 21.40 -28.57 41.47
C TYR A 647 22.01 -29.54 42.51
N ASN A 648 21.51 -30.77 42.58
CA ASN A 648 21.84 -31.74 43.63
C ASN A 648 22.46 -33.05 43.10
N ILE A 649 23.24 -32.96 42.03
CA ILE A 649 23.79 -34.12 41.28
C ILE A 649 24.68 -35.07 42.13
N GLN A 650 25.07 -34.67 43.34
CA GLN A 650 25.84 -35.49 44.28
C GLN A 650 25.04 -36.65 44.89
N LYS A 651 23.69 -36.63 44.81
CA LYS A 651 22.83 -37.66 45.41
C LYS A 651 22.14 -38.52 44.34
N GLU A 652 22.66 -39.73 44.17
CA GLU A 652 21.95 -40.98 43.78
C GLU A 652 21.06 -41.07 42.51
N TYR A 653 21.10 -40.14 41.56
CA TYR A 653 20.19 -40.22 40.40
C TYR A 653 20.89 -40.29 39.03
N GLY A 654 20.93 -41.50 38.43
CA GLY A 654 21.42 -41.71 37.06
C GLY A 654 20.66 -40.90 35.99
N TRP A 655 19.38 -40.60 36.21
CA TRP A 655 18.59 -39.78 35.28
C TRP A 655 19.11 -38.33 35.18
N GLN A 656 19.74 -37.78 36.22
CA GLN A 656 20.32 -36.44 36.18
C GLN A 656 21.54 -36.38 35.26
N ASN A 657 22.33 -37.45 35.16
CA ASN A 657 23.44 -37.52 34.22
C ASN A 657 22.93 -37.51 32.77
N HIS A 658 21.83 -38.21 32.49
CA HIS A 658 21.17 -38.14 31.18
C HIS A 658 20.64 -36.71 30.89
N VAL A 659 19.98 -36.08 31.87
CA VAL A 659 19.52 -34.68 31.74
C VAL A 659 20.69 -33.73 31.51
N GLY A 660 21.82 -33.92 32.19
CA GLY A 660 23.05 -33.15 31.99
C GLY A 660 23.62 -33.30 30.58
N GLY A 661 23.65 -34.53 30.05
CA GLY A 661 24.06 -34.80 28.66
C GLY A 661 23.16 -34.09 27.64
N TYR A 662 21.84 -34.19 27.79
CA TYR A 662 20.88 -33.50 26.93
C TYR A 662 20.95 -31.97 27.08
N ALA A 663 21.22 -31.46 28.28
CA ALA A 663 21.40 -30.04 28.54
C ALA A 663 22.62 -29.47 27.81
N VAL A 664 23.76 -30.18 27.86
CA VAL A 664 24.98 -29.79 27.15
C VAL A 664 24.75 -29.81 25.64
N LEU A 665 24.14 -30.87 25.10
CA LEU A 665 23.81 -30.94 23.67
C LEU A 665 22.85 -29.81 23.26
N GLY A 666 21.81 -29.56 24.05
CA GLY A 666 20.87 -28.46 23.86
C GLY A 666 21.53 -27.08 23.91
N ALA A 667 22.51 -26.90 24.80
CA ALA A 667 23.24 -25.65 24.95
C ALA A 667 24.17 -25.36 23.76
N TRP A 668 24.94 -26.36 23.31
CA TRP A 668 25.81 -26.25 22.13
C TRP A 668 25.01 -26.09 20.83
N THR A 669 23.88 -26.79 20.69
CA THR A 669 22.98 -26.60 19.54
C THR A 669 22.36 -25.21 19.54
N ASN A 670 21.95 -24.67 20.69
CA ASN A 670 21.48 -23.29 20.79
C ASN A 670 22.59 -22.28 20.42
N LEU A 671 23.82 -22.50 20.87
CA LEU A 671 24.97 -21.66 20.49
C LEU A 671 25.21 -21.70 18.96
N MET A 672 25.12 -22.87 18.34
CA MET A 672 25.20 -23.01 16.88
C MET A 672 24.10 -22.21 16.16
N LEU A 673 22.85 -22.27 16.64
CA LEU A 673 21.74 -21.50 16.07
C LEU A 673 21.96 -19.99 16.21
N MET A 674 22.46 -19.54 17.37
CA MET A 674 22.85 -18.14 17.57
C MET A 674 23.99 -17.73 16.63
N MET A 675 25.01 -18.57 16.43
CA MET A 675 26.05 -18.30 15.42
C MET A 675 25.47 -18.16 14.01
N GLY A 676 24.39 -18.88 13.71
CA GLY A 676 23.64 -18.79 12.44
C GLY A 676 22.97 -17.44 12.17
N GLN A 677 22.85 -16.55 13.17
CA GLN A 677 22.35 -15.20 12.92
C GLN A 677 23.44 -14.28 12.33
N LEU A 678 24.72 -14.65 12.44
CA LEU A 678 25.83 -13.89 11.86
C LEU A 678 25.84 -14.00 10.33
N PRO A 679 26.09 -12.90 9.60
CA PRO A 679 26.07 -12.91 8.13
C PRO A 679 27.07 -13.86 7.45
N MET A 680 28.14 -14.30 8.12
CA MET A 680 29.13 -15.24 7.57
C MET A 680 28.70 -16.70 7.76
N PHE A 681 28.17 -17.05 8.94
CA PHE A 681 27.81 -18.43 9.29
C PHE A 681 26.34 -18.76 8.99
N GLY A 682 25.50 -17.74 8.80
CA GLY A 682 24.06 -17.93 8.66
C GLY A 682 23.63 -18.69 7.44
N ASP A 683 24.37 -18.60 6.33
CA ASP A 683 24.08 -19.42 5.16
C ASP A 683 24.41 -20.89 5.43
N TYR A 684 25.50 -21.18 6.15
CA TYR A 684 25.85 -22.55 6.56
C TYR A 684 24.82 -23.14 7.52
N VAL A 685 24.41 -22.40 8.55
CA VAL A 685 23.42 -22.88 9.52
C VAL A 685 22.05 -23.07 8.87
N ALA A 686 21.66 -22.19 7.95
CA ALA A 686 20.41 -22.35 7.22
C ALA A 686 20.44 -23.52 6.24
N MET A 687 21.57 -23.75 5.56
CA MET A 687 21.77 -24.95 4.75
C MET A 687 21.69 -26.20 5.63
N TYR A 688 22.33 -26.21 6.79
CA TYR A 688 22.26 -27.31 7.75
C TYR A 688 20.82 -27.58 8.21
N GLN A 689 20.08 -26.56 8.65
CA GLN A 689 18.68 -26.71 9.08
C GLN A 689 17.77 -27.22 7.97
N LYS A 690 17.95 -26.71 6.74
CA LYS A 690 17.18 -27.14 5.57
C LYS A 690 17.48 -28.59 5.22
N VAL A 691 18.76 -28.95 5.14
CA VAL A 691 19.21 -30.33 4.88
C VAL A 691 18.70 -31.27 5.96
N LEU A 692 18.77 -30.89 7.24
CA LEU A 692 18.24 -31.66 8.36
C LEU A 692 16.72 -31.88 8.25
N SER A 693 15.97 -30.84 7.85
CA SER A 693 14.52 -30.97 7.65
C SER A 693 14.16 -31.88 6.48
N GLU A 694 14.88 -31.80 5.36
CA GLU A 694 14.65 -32.68 4.21
C GLU A 694 15.09 -34.11 4.51
N PHE A 695 16.21 -34.29 5.20
CA PHE A 695 16.65 -35.57 5.74
C PHE A 695 15.56 -36.21 6.60
N LEU A 696 14.97 -35.46 7.54
CA LEU A 696 13.93 -35.98 8.43
C LEU A 696 12.65 -36.36 7.68
N LYS A 697 12.24 -35.55 6.68
CA LYS A 697 11.08 -35.86 5.82
C LYS A 697 11.31 -37.14 5.01
N LEU A 698 12.50 -37.26 4.42
CA LEU A 698 12.90 -38.43 3.65
C LEU A 698 12.94 -39.67 4.55
N LEU A 699 13.60 -39.57 5.71
CA LEU A 699 13.66 -40.64 6.71
C LEU A 699 12.25 -41.09 7.13
N LEU A 700 11.32 -40.15 7.35
CA LEU A 700 9.93 -40.46 7.68
C LEU A 700 9.22 -41.20 6.53
N ALA A 701 9.45 -40.82 5.27
CA ALA A 701 8.87 -41.49 4.11
C ALA A 701 9.39 -42.93 3.93
N TYR A 702 10.65 -43.18 4.29
CA TYR A 702 11.28 -44.50 4.18
C TYR A 702 11.33 -45.27 5.50
N ILE A 703 10.70 -44.77 6.57
CA ILE A 703 10.70 -45.44 7.87
C ILE A 703 10.02 -46.81 7.80
N CYS A 704 9.01 -46.97 6.95
CA CYS A 704 8.33 -48.24 6.73
C CYS A 704 9.25 -49.28 6.07
N LEU A 705 10.12 -48.84 5.15
CA LEU A 705 11.12 -49.69 4.52
C LEU A 705 12.16 -50.14 5.55
N LEU A 706 12.64 -49.20 6.37
CA LEU A 706 13.60 -49.50 7.45
C LEU A 706 13.01 -50.43 8.52
N LEU A 707 11.76 -50.21 8.93
CA LEU A 707 11.02 -51.09 9.83
C LEU A 707 10.83 -52.48 9.22
N GLY A 708 10.53 -52.57 7.92
CA GLY A 708 10.43 -53.83 7.20
C GLY A 708 11.72 -54.65 7.27
N PHE A 709 12.87 -54.04 6.95
CA PHE A 709 14.16 -54.70 7.06
C PHE A 709 14.56 -55.01 8.52
N ALA A 710 14.23 -54.13 9.47
CA ALA A 710 14.49 -54.37 10.89
C ALA A 710 13.75 -55.61 11.41
N ILE A 711 12.48 -55.75 11.06
CA ILE A 711 11.68 -56.94 11.41
C ILE A 711 12.25 -58.18 10.71
N CYS A 712 12.62 -58.09 9.43
CA CYS A 712 13.26 -59.19 8.70
C CYS A 712 14.55 -59.67 9.38
N PHE A 713 15.42 -58.75 9.82
CA PHE A 713 16.65 -59.12 10.52
C PHE A 713 16.41 -59.67 11.92
N CYS A 714 15.38 -59.22 12.65
CA CYS A 714 14.97 -59.83 13.92
C CYS A 714 14.50 -61.29 13.75
N VAL A 715 13.90 -61.62 12.61
CA VAL A 715 13.45 -62.99 12.31
C VAL A 715 14.61 -63.86 11.82
N LEU A 716 15.52 -63.32 11.02
CA LEU A 716 16.66 -64.05 10.45
C LEU A 716 17.78 -64.32 11.47
N PHE A 717 18.02 -63.38 12.39
CA PHE A 717 19.12 -63.43 13.34
C PHE A 717 18.63 -63.33 14.79
N PRO A 718 17.87 -64.32 15.29
CA PRO A 718 17.28 -64.26 16.63
C PRO A 718 18.32 -64.37 17.76
N ASN A 719 19.50 -64.92 17.48
CA ASN A 719 20.56 -65.17 18.46
C ASN A 719 21.53 -63.98 18.62
N GLU A 720 21.45 -62.99 17.75
CA GLU A 720 22.33 -61.82 17.77
C GLU A 720 21.83 -60.75 18.73
N GLU A 721 22.70 -60.23 19.60
CA GLU A 721 22.34 -59.19 20.57
C GLU A 721 21.77 -57.94 19.89
N MET A 722 22.30 -57.61 18.70
CA MET A 722 21.89 -56.47 17.87
C MET A 722 20.43 -56.54 17.37
N PHE A 723 19.84 -57.74 17.30
CA PHE A 723 18.48 -57.98 16.79
C PHE A 723 17.56 -58.70 17.79
N SER A 724 17.99 -58.79 19.05
CA SER A 724 17.22 -59.40 20.15
C SER A 724 15.84 -58.79 20.39
N ASN A 725 15.67 -57.49 20.10
CA ASN A 725 14.42 -56.75 20.27
C ASN A 725 14.15 -55.87 19.03
N PRO A 726 12.89 -55.67 18.59
CA PRO A 726 12.58 -54.85 17.42
C PRO A 726 13.10 -53.41 17.48
N LEU A 727 13.15 -52.79 18.68
CA LEU A 727 13.70 -51.45 18.87
C LEU A 727 15.22 -51.43 18.70
N MET A 728 15.93 -52.42 19.24
CA MET A 728 17.38 -52.57 19.06
C MET A 728 17.70 -52.92 17.60
N GLY A 729 16.92 -53.82 16.99
CA GLY A 729 17.03 -54.15 15.57
C GLY A 729 16.81 -52.93 14.68
N PHE A 730 15.85 -52.06 15.00
CA PHE A 730 15.65 -50.81 14.28
C PHE A 730 16.84 -49.85 14.41
N ILE A 731 17.40 -49.68 15.62
CA ILE A 731 18.60 -48.86 15.85
C ILE A 731 19.79 -49.45 15.07
N SER A 732 19.98 -50.77 15.11
CA SER A 732 21.01 -51.48 14.35
C SER A 732 20.82 -51.29 12.84
N THR A 733 19.59 -51.32 12.31
CA THR A 733 19.34 -51.02 10.89
C THR A 733 19.65 -49.58 10.49
N LEU A 734 19.40 -48.62 11.39
CA LEU A 734 19.80 -47.22 11.17
C LEU A 734 21.33 -47.07 11.20
N ALA A 735 22.03 -47.74 12.11
CA ALA A 735 23.50 -47.77 12.13
C ALA A 735 24.06 -48.38 10.84
N MET A 736 23.49 -49.50 10.38
CA MET A 736 23.86 -50.12 9.10
C MET A 736 23.56 -49.21 7.89
N MET A 737 22.51 -48.39 7.92
CA MET A 737 22.22 -47.39 6.88
C MET A 737 23.33 -46.32 6.77
N VAL A 738 23.94 -45.95 7.89
CA VAL A 738 25.07 -44.98 7.92
C VAL A 738 26.36 -45.59 7.35
N GLY A 739 26.43 -46.92 7.26
CA GLY A 739 27.56 -47.65 6.67
C GLY A 739 28.34 -48.52 7.66
N GLU A 740 27.92 -48.58 8.93
CA GLU A 740 28.47 -49.51 9.92
C GLU A 740 27.93 -50.93 9.66
N LEU A 741 28.52 -51.62 8.70
CA LEU A 741 28.15 -52.99 8.32
C LEU A 741 28.92 -53.99 9.18
N ASN A 742 28.23 -54.66 10.10
CA ASN A 742 28.82 -55.77 10.86
C ASN A 742 28.68 -57.09 10.08
N LEU A 743 29.64 -57.36 9.19
CA LEU A 743 29.63 -58.55 8.33
C LEU A 743 29.79 -59.87 9.09
N ASN A 744 30.19 -59.82 10.37
CA ASN A 744 30.35 -61.01 11.22
C ASN A 744 29.01 -61.74 11.44
N ILE A 745 27.88 -61.04 11.32
CA ILE A 745 26.53 -61.64 11.39
C ILE A 745 26.31 -62.67 10.26
N LEU A 746 27.02 -62.54 9.14
CA LEU A 746 26.90 -63.44 7.97
C LEU A 746 27.97 -64.52 7.93
N ILE A 747 29.02 -64.41 8.75
CA ILE A 747 30.21 -65.26 8.73
C ILE A 747 30.32 -65.97 10.09
N ASN A 748 29.47 -66.99 10.25
CA ASN A 748 29.58 -68.12 11.18
C ASN A 748 29.32 -67.89 12.68
N ASP A 749 28.47 -68.78 13.21
CA ASP A 749 28.48 -69.20 14.60
C ASP A 749 29.12 -70.62 14.64
N PRO A 750 30.32 -70.82 15.22
CA PRO A 750 31.06 -72.09 15.11
C PRO A 750 30.53 -73.23 16.02
N MET A 751 29.34 -73.11 16.61
CA MET A 751 28.90 -73.96 17.73
C MET A 751 27.53 -74.64 17.59
N LEU A 752 26.89 -74.67 16.41
CA LEU A 752 25.67 -75.46 16.18
C LEU A 752 25.66 -76.11 14.78
N GLU A 753 25.01 -77.28 14.68
CA GLU A 753 24.88 -78.11 13.47
C GLU A 753 24.55 -77.28 12.22
N ASP A 754 25.30 -77.51 11.13
CA ASP A 754 25.22 -76.75 9.88
C ASP A 754 23.76 -76.52 9.45
N PRO A 755 23.29 -75.27 9.38
CA PRO A 755 21.96 -74.98 8.86
C PRO A 755 21.87 -75.39 7.38
N PRO A 756 20.68 -75.73 6.87
CA PRO A 756 20.52 -76.01 5.45
C PRO A 756 20.95 -74.79 4.61
N LEU A 757 21.77 -75.04 3.58
CA LEU A 757 22.30 -74.04 2.62
C LEU A 757 21.26 -73.00 2.13
N ILE A 758 19.98 -73.38 2.09
CA ILE A 758 18.85 -72.53 1.68
C ILE A 758 18.67 -71.32 2.61
N TRP A 759 18.93 -71.45 3.91
CA TRP A 759 18.76 -70.37 4.90
C TRP A 759 19.94 -69.40 4.93
N GLU A 760 21.15 -69.88 4.65
CA GLU A 760 22.32 -69.02 4.43
C GLU A 760 22.16 -68.20 3.15
N LEU A 761 21.69 -68.83 2.06
CA LEU A 761 21.37 -68.14 0.81
C LEU A 761 20.26 -67.09 1.01
N SER A 762 19.22 -67.37 1.80
CA SER A 762 18.13 -66.43 2.02
C SER A 762 18.56 -65.22 2.85
N SER A 763 19.34 -65.43 3.92
CA SER A 763 19.88 -64.35 4.77
C SER A 763 20.87 -63.45 4.01
N GLN A 764 21.77 -64.04 3.21
CA GLN A 764 22.68 -63.30 2.32
C GLN A 764 21.91 -62.51 1.25
N THR A 765 20.85 -63.08 0.67
CA THR A 765 20.04 -62.39 -0.35
C THR A 765 19.31 -61.18 0.23
N ILE A 766 18.70 -61.31 1.41
CA ILE A 766 18.01 -60.20 2.09
C ILE A 766 19.01 -59.10 2.49
N PHE A 767 20.20 -59.48 2.92
CA PHE A 767 21.28 -58.53 3.24
C PHE A 767 21.77 -57.78 2.00
N ILE A 768 21.94 -58.44 0.85
CA ILE A 768 22.28 -57.80 -0.43
C ILE A 768 21.18 -56.80 -0.85
N PHE A 769 19.90 -57.17 -0.72
CA PHE A 769 18.80 -56.25 -1.00
C PHE A 769 18.79 -55.04 -0.05
N PHE A 770 19.10 -55.25 1.23
CA PHE A 770 19.25 -54.15 2.18
C PHE A 770 20.38 -53.21 1.77
N VAL A 771 21.56 -53.75 1.42
CA VAL A 771 22.70 -52.93 0.95
C VAL A 771 22.30 -52.15 -0.32
N MET A 772 21.68 -52.80 -1.31
CA MET A 772 21.29 -52.15 -2.55
C MET A 772 20.24 -51.04 -2.33
N PHE A 773 19.12 -51.34 -1.65
CA PHE A 773 18.02 -50.40 -1.51
C PHE A 773 18.26 -49.32 -0.45
N VAL A 774 18.85 -49.68 0.69
CA VAL A 774 19.02 -48.78 1.83
C VAL A 774 20.39 -48.09 1.79
N THR A 775 21.49 -48.85 1.68
CA THR A 775 22.82 -48.22 1.76
C THR A 775 23.25 -47.56 0.44
N ILE A 776 22.86 -48.08 -0.72
CA ILE A 776 23.26 -47.52 -2.03
C ILE A 776 22.19 -46.54 -2.55
N ILE A 777 20.96 -47.02 -2.77
CA ILE A 777 19.91 -46.20 -3.40
C ILE A 777 19.46 -45.07 -2.47
N LEU A 778 19.05 -45.38 -1.23
CA LEU A 778 18.50 -44.38 -0.33
C LEU A 778 19.56 -43.37 0.12
N MET A 779 20.80 -43.79 0.44
CA MET A 779 21.87 -42.87 0.83
C MET A 779 22.29 -41.93 -0.32
N ASN A 780 22.44 -42.43 -1.54
CA ASN A 780 22.80 -41.59 -2.69
C ASN A 780 21.67 -40.64 -3.08
N LEU A 781 20.40 -41.08 -2.98
CA LEU A 781 19.24 -40.22 -3.21
C LEU A 781 19.21 -39.06 -2.20
N LEU A 782 19.48 -39.35 -0.93
CA LEU A 782 19.51 -38.38 0.16
C LEU A 782 20.60 -37.31 -0.07
N VAL A 783 21.81 -37.73 -0.42
CA VAL A 783 22.90 -36.81 -0.78
C VAL A 783 22.52 -35.99 -2.01
N GLY A 784 21.93 -36.60 -3.03
CA GLY A 784 21.50 -35.91 -4.25
C GLY A 784 20.50 -34.78 -4.00
N ILE A 785 19.45 -35.05 -3.21
CA ILE A 785 18.44 -34.03 -2.83
C ILE A 785 19.08 -32.91 -2.00
N ALA A 786 19.92 -33.27 -1.02
CA ALA A 786 20.59 -32.30 -0.17
C ALA A 786 21.50 -31.36 -0.99
N VAL A 787 22.27 -31.90 -1.95
CA VAL A 787 23.13 -31.10 -2.84
C VAL A 787 22.31 -30.16 -3.71
N HIS A 788 21.21 -30.64 -4.31
CA HIS A 788 20.33 -29.81 -5.12
C HIS A 788 19.75 -28.63 -4.31
N ASP A 789 19.28 -28.89 -3.09
CA ASP A 789 18.74 -27.86 -2.20
C ASP A 789 19.81 -26.85 -1.74
N ILE A 790 21.03 -27.32 -1.45
CA ILE A 790 22.18 -26.47 -1.14
C ILE A 790 22.50 -25.53 -2.31
N GLN A 791 22.51 -26.03 -3.54
CA GLN A 791 22.76 -25.23 -4.72
C GLN A 791 21.67 -24.16 -4.94
N GLY A 792 20.41 -24.51 -4.70
CA GLY A 792 19.29 -23.56 -4.73
C GLY A 792 19.42 -22.44 -3.70
N LEU A 793 19.80 -22.78 -2.46
CA LEU A 793 20.04 -21.81 -1.39
C LEU A 793 21.24 -20.90 -1.68
N ARG A 794 22.32 -21.43 -2.28
CA ARG A 794 23.51 -20.63 -2.63
C ARG A 794 23.20 -19.52 -3.61
N LYS A 795 22.31 -19.76 -4.60
CA LYS A 795 21.89 -18.73 -5.57
C LYS A 795 21.15 -17.56 -4.91
N THR A 796 20.46 -17.80 -3.80
CA THR A 796 19.69 -16.77 -3.05
C THR A 796 20.40 -16.26 -1.80
N ALA A 797 21.61 -16.77 -1.50
CA ALA A 797 22.36 -16.52 -0.28
C ALA A 797 22.66 -15.02 -0.06
N GLY A 798 23.06 -14.29 -1.11
CA GLY A 798 23.37 -12.86 -0.99
C GLY A 798 22.19 -12.02 -0.49
N LEU A 799 20.99 -12.25 -1.03
CA LEU A 799 19.77 -11.56 -0.61
C LEU A 799 19.30 -12.04 0.77
N SER A 800 19.34 -13.35 1.00
CA SER A 800 18.98 -13.95 2.29
C SER A 800 19.86 -13.43 3.42
N LYS A 801 21.16 -13.25 3.16
CA LYS A 801 22.14 -12.64 4.08
C LYS A 801 21.74 -11.21 4.48
N LEU A 802 21.36 -10.36 3.51
CA LEU A 802 20.89 -9.00 3.80
C LEU A 802 19.60 -8.98 4.63
N VAL A 803 18.64 -9.87 4.31
CA VAL A 803 17.39 -10.00 5.07
C VAL A 803 17.66 -10.45 6.51
N ARG A 804 18.49 -11.48 6.70
CA ARG A 804 18.90 -11.97 8.02
C ARG A 804 19.62 -10.89 8.82
N GLN A 805 20.57 -10.19 8.20
CA GLN A 805 21.26 -9.08 8.82
C GLN A 805 20.28 -7.99 9.27
N THR A 806 19.31 -7.63 8.43
CA THR A 806 18.30 -6.61 8.77
C THR A 806 17.44 -7.05 9.96
N LYS A 807 16.94 -8.30 9.95
CA LYS A 807 16.15 -8.86 11.06
C LYS A 807 16.96 -8.96 12.36
N LEU A 808 18.24 -9.35 12.28
CA LEU A 808 19.12 -9.40 13.43
C LEU A 808 19.31 -8.00 14.02
N ILE A 809 19.61 -7.00 13.18
CA ILE A 809 19.80 -5.65 13.66
C ILE A 809 18.50 -5.12 14.30
N LEU A 810 17.33 -5.41 13.72
CA LEU A 810 16.04 -5.06 14.32
C LEU A 810 15.84 -5.73 15.69
N PHE A 811 16.13 -7.02 15.82
CA PHE A 811 15.99 -7.74 17.08
C PHE A 811 16.89 -7.14 18.16
N VAL A 812 18.14 -6.81 17.81
CA VAL A 812 19.08 -6.17 18.73
C VAL A 812 18.59 -4.76 19.10
N GLU A 813 18.05 -4.00 18.15
CA GLU A 813 17.45 -2.68 18.36
C GLU A 813 16.24 -2.75 19.32
N MET A 814 15.36 -3.74 19.15
CA MET A 814 14.22 -3.97 20.05
C MET A 814 14.66 -4.35 21.47
N GLY A 815 15.71 -5.16 21.62
CA GLY A 815 16.26 -5.50 22.93
C GLY A 815 16.94 -4.32 23.62
N MET A 816 17.70 -3.52 22.86
CA MET A 816 18.47 -2.37 23.36
C MET A 816 17.61 -1.16 23.73
N PHE A 817 16.46 -0.98 23.08
CA PHE A 817 15.52 0.11 23.34
C PHE A 817 14.26 -0.34 24.11
N SER A 818 14.39 -1.40 24.92
CA SER A 818 13.34 -1.85 25.83
C SER A 818 13.22 -0.90 27.04
N ALA A 819 11.99 -0.67 27.51
CA ALA A 819 11.65 0.34 28.51
C ALA A 819 12.26 0.13 29.91
N LEU A 820 12.92 -1.02 30.16
CA LEU A 820 13.46 -1.40 31.47
C LEU A 820 14.95 -1.06 31.68
N LEU A 821 15.65 -0.49 30.69
CA LEU A 821 17.06 -0.14 30.84
C LEU A 821 17.29 1.12 31.72
N PRO A 822 18.28 1.12 32.63
CA PRO A 822 18.62 2.32 33.40
C PRO A 822 18.96 3.51 32.50
N LYS A 823 18.47 4.72 32.84
CA LYS A 823 18.60 5.95 32.02
C LYS A 823 20.06 6.27 31.61
N CYS A 824 21.05 5.96 32.47
CA CYS A 824 22.47 6.15 32.17
C CYS A 824 22.96 5.22 31.05
N LEU A 825 22.56 3.95 31.07
CA LEU A 825 22.88 3.00 30.00
C LEU A 825 22.16 3.39 28.71
N HIS A 826 20.93 3.88 28.82
CA HIS A 826 20.11 4.30 27.68
C HIS A 826 20.81 5.41 26.87
N LYS A 827 21.42 6.41 27.53
CA LYS A 827 22.19 7.46 26.86
C LYS A 827 23.45 6.95 26.17
N TYR A 828 24.15 6.01 26.80
CA TYR A 828 25.33 5.35 26.23
C TYR A 828 24.97 4.49 25.00
N VAL A 829 23.88 3.73 25.11
CA VAL A 829 23.35 2.87 24.06
C VAL A 829 22.88 3.69 22.85
N TYR A 830 22.12 4.77 23.05
CA TYR A 830 21.71 5.65 21.94
C TYR A 830 22.90 6.26 21.20
N ARG A 831 23.92 6.74 21.93
CA ARG A 831 25.12 7.34 21.34
C ARG A 831 25.95 6.33 20.54
N THR A 832 25.95 5.07 20.95
CA THR A 832 26.79 4.02 20.35
C THR A 832 26.08 3.20 19.28
N ALA A 833 24.75 3.08 19.32
CA ALA A 833 23.96 2.22 18.44
C ALA A 833 23.34 2.93 17.23
N LEU A 834 22.89 4.18 17.38
CA LEU A 834 22.24 4.93 16.29
C LEU A 834 23.24 5.37 15.23
N VAL A 835 22.85 5.39 13.96
CA VAL A 835 23.70 5.89 12.88
C VAL A 835 23.88 7.41 13.01
N SER A 836 22.82 8.14 13.37
CA SER A 836 22.84 9.58 13.68
C SER A 836 21.94 9.92 14.87
N PRO A 837 22.33 10.86 15.75
CA PRO A 837 21.47 11.35 16.83
C PRO A 837 20.35 12.29 16.34
N ASP A 838 20.56 13.03 15.23
CA ASP A 838 19.61 14.04 14.73
C ASP A 838 18.96 13.64 13.40
N VAL A 839 17.66 13.94 13.29
CA VAL A 839 16.85 13.78 12.08
C VAL A 839 17.11 14.97 11.15
N GLY A 840 17.81 14.77 10.02
CA GLY A 840 17.81 15.80 8.98
C GLY A 840 18.90 15.73 7.94
N LYS A 841 20.13 15.31 8.27
CA LYS A 841 21.23 15.18 7.28
C LYS A 841 22.21 14.10 7.70
N VAL A 842 21.86 12.84 7.43
CA VAL A 842 22.81 11.72 7.53
C VAL A 842 23.44 11.53 6.17
N ILE A 843 24.29 12.49 5.79
CA ILE A 843 25.00 12.46 4.50
C ILE A 843 26.38 11.86 4.75
N LEU A 844 26.73 10.84 3.99
CA LEU A 844 28.06 10.25 3.99
C LEU A 844 28.73 10.51 2.64
N SER A 845 29.78 11.32 2.64
CA SER A 845 30.65 11.54 1.48
C SER A 845 31.80 10.53 1.45
N VAL A 846 31.98 9.83 0.34
CA VAL A 846 33.00 8.81 0.15
C VAL A 846 33.72 9.00 -1.19
N LYS A 847 35.02 8.69 -1.22
CA LYS A 847 35.86 8.76 -2.42
C LYS A 847 36.07 7.35 -2.98
N PRO A 848 35.31 6.92 -4.01
CA PRO A 848 35.36 5.54 -4.51
C PRO A 848 36.70 5.16 -5.14
N LEU A 849 37.38 6.12 -5.77
CA LEU A 849 38.64 5.90 -6.51
C LEU A 849 39.88 5.96 -5.60
N ASN A 850 39.72 6.27 -4.31
CA ASN A 850 40.84 6.37 -3.38
C ASN A 850 41.10 5.02 -2.68
N PRO A 851 42.25 4.36 -2.89
CA PRO A 851 42.55 3.07 -2.27
C PRO A 851 42.67 3.12 -0.73
N ASN A 852 42.85 4.31 -0.15
CA ASN A 852 42.91 4.49 1.30
C ASN A 852 41.53 4.59 1.98
N GLU A 853 40.45 4.70 1.20
CA GLU A 853 39.09 4.85 1.70
C GLU A 853 38.50 3.49 2.13
N LYS A 854 38.57 3.17 3.44
CA LYS A 854 38.12 1.88 4.02
C LYS A 854 36.78 1.95 4.75
N ARG A 855 36.05 3.07 4.64
CA ARG A 855 34.80 3.27 5.41
C ARG A 855 33.66 2.40 4.91
N LEU A 856 33.59 2.13 3.61
CA LEU A 856 32.65 1.22 2.96
C LEU A 856 33.40 0.16 2.14
N PRO A 857 32.79 -1.00 1.86
CA PRO A 857 33.33 -1.98 0.92
C PRO A 857 33.41 -1.42 -0.51
N THR A 858 34.44 -1.84 -1.26
CA THR A 858 34.69 -1.43 -2.66
C THR A 858 33.50 -1.73 -3.56
N ASP A 859 32.87 -2.89 -3.39
CA ASP A 859 31.77 -3.34 -4.25
C ASP A 859 30.55 -2.41 -4.13
N ILE A 860 30.24 -1.96 -2.90
CA ILE A 860 29.16 -1.01 -2.64
C ILE A 860 29.50 0.38 -3.18
N MET A 861 30.76 0.80 -3.03
CA MET A 861 31.23 2.09 -3.54
C MET A 861 31.19 2.15 -5.08
N MET A 862 31.61 1.08 -5.76
CA MET A 862 31.57 0.99 -7.22
C MET A 862 30.13 0.90 -7.74
N ALA A 863 29.27 0.08 -7.11
CA ALA A 863 27.86 0.03 -7.49
C ALA A 863 27.14 1.37 -7.30
N ALA A 864 27.45 2.10 -6.22
CA ALA A 864 26.94 3.45 -6.01
C ALA A 864 27.50 4.45 -7.02
N TYR A 865 28.78 4.31 -7.41
CA TYR A 865 29.41 5.14 -8.44
C TYR A 865 28.70 5.01 -9.79
N ASP A 866 28.52 3.77 -10.25
CA ASP A 866 27.86 3.48 -11.53
C ASP A 866 26.43 4.02 -11.54
N LEU A 867 25.69 3.82 -10.45
CA LEU A 867 24.32 4.32 -10.30
C LEU A 867 24.27 5.85 -10.28
N ALA A 868 25.20 6.50 -9.58
CA ALA A 868 25.25 7.94 -9.48
C ALA A 868 25.70 8.60 -10.81
N GLN A 869 26.53 7.94 -11.61
CA GLN A 869 26.82 8.35 -12.99
C GLN A 869 25.57 8.28 -13.87
N LEU A 870 24.79 7.19 -13.78
CA LEU A 870 23.51 7.07 -14.49
C LEU A 870 22.53 8.17 -14.08
N ASN A 871 22.47 8.52 -12.79
CA ASN A 871 21.63 9.60 -12.29
C ASN A 871 22.05 10.97 -12.84
N LYS A 872 23.36 11.23 -12.96
CA LYS A 872 23.87 12.46 -13.57
C LYS A 872 23.46 12.58 -15.05
N LEU A 873 23.52 11.49 -15.81
CA LEU A 873 23.05 11.45 -17.20
C LEU A 873 21.54 11.70 -17.31
N LYS A 874 20.75 11.18 -16.38
CA LYS A 874 19.30 11.40 -16.31
C LYS A 874 18.94 12.83 -15.89
N SER A 875 19.68 13.41 -14.93
CA SER A 875 19.46 14.77 -14.42
C SER A 875 19.72 15.87 -15.45
N GLY A 876 20.45 15.58 -16.54
CA GLY A 876 20.60 16.51 -17.68
C GLY A 876 19.34 16.70 -18.51
N LYS A 877 18.30 15.87 -18.32
CA LYS A 877 16.93 16.10 -18.77
C LYS A 877 16.10 16.40 -17.54
N SER A 878 15.63 17.64 -17.39
CA SER A 878 14.88 18.05 -16.20
C SER A 878 13.68 17.11 -16.00
N ILE A 879 13.60 16.41 -14.86
CA ILE A 879 12.52 15.46 -14.56
C ILE A 879 11.16 16.17 -14.44
N LYS A 880 11.14 17.49 -14.20
CA LYS A 880 9.95 18.33 -14.41
C LYS A 880 9.42 18.18 -15.84
N GLU A 881 10.28 18.05 -16.84
CA GLU A 881 9.92 17.80 -18.25
C GLU A 881 9.57 16.35 -18.52
N LEU A 882 10.00 15.37 -17.73
CA LEU A 882 9.67 13.94 -17.94
C LEU A 882 8.28 13.61 -17.36
N ILE A 883 7.93 14.26 -16.23
CA ILE A 883 6.57 14.29 -15.69
C ILE A 883 5.68 15.19 -16.57
N HIS A 884 6.14 16.33 -17.09
CA HIS A 884 5.39 17.15 -18.05
C HIS A 884 5.28 16.54 -19.45
N ARG A 885 6.25 15.77 -19.96
CA ARG A 885 6.16 15.13 -21.30
C ARG A 885 5.06 14.09 -21.33
N ASN A 886 4.84 13.40 -20.21
CA ASN A 886 3.70 12.50 -20.04
C ASN A 886 2.37 13.27 -19.85
N ARG A 887 2.39 14.59 -19.57
CA ARG A 887 1.20 15.48 -19.52
C ARG A 887 0.78 16.04 -20.89
N TYR A 888 1.64 16.01 -21.92
CA TYR A 888 1.36 16.69 -23.21
C TYR A 888 1.28 15.77 -24.43
N THR A 889 1.26 14.44 -24.26
CA THR A 889 1.01 13.50 -25.38
C THR A 889 -0.46 13.15 -25.59
N SER A 890 -1.39 13.65 -24.75
CA SER A 890 -2.84 13.44 -24.93
C SER A 890 -3.62 14.66 -25.45
N LYS A 891 -2.99 15.83 -25.57
CA LYS A 891 -3.58 17.04 -26.16
C LYS A 891 -2.63 17.65 -27.18
N PHE A 892 -2.63 17.13 -28.41
CA PHE A 892 -2.43 17.86 -29.67
C PHE A 892 -2.57 16.86 -30.83
N LYS A 893 -3.81 16.44 -31.10
CA LYS A 893 -4.20 16.02 -32.45
C LYS A 893 -4.76 17.25 -33.13
N ASN A 894 -3.90 17.96 -33.88
CA ASN A 894 -4.20 18.60 -35.15
C ASN A 894 -2.97 19.37 -35.66
N GLY A 895 -2.63 19.15 -36.94
CA GLY A 895 -1.92 20.11 -37.79
C GLY A 895 -0.39 20.06 -37.80
N GLU A 896 0.16 19.28 -38.75
CA GLU A 896 1.33 19.64 -39.57
C GLU A 896 2.56 20.26 -38.88
N SER A 897 3.28 19.48 -38.07
CA SER A 897 4.68 19.82 -37.71
C SER A 897 5.52 18.62 -37.22
N ASN A 898 5.09 17.38 -37.49
CA ASN A 898 5.72 16.17 -36.93
C ASN A 898 6.56 15.31 -37.90
N GLU A 899 6.61 15.62 -39.20
CA GLU A 899 7.39 14.79 -40.14
C GLU A 899 8.90 15.07 -40.12
N GLN A 900 9.33 16.28 -39.73
CA GLN A 900 10.77 16.61 -39.71
C GLN A 900 11.49 16.07 -38.46
N ASN A 901 10.84 16.08 -37.30
CA ASN A 901 11.46 15.60 -36.06
C ASN A 901 11.58 14.07 -35.99
N VAL A 902 10.59 13.33 -36.52
CA VAL A 902 10.65 11.87 -36.58
C VAL A 902 11.77 11.40 -37.53
N ASN A 903 11.98 12.11 -38.65
CA ASN A 903 13.06 11.78 -39.58
C ASN A 903 14.47 12.06 -39.02
N ILE A 904 14.63 13.06 -38.14
CA ILE A 904 15.91 13.36 -37.47
C ILE A 904 16.20 12.30 -36.39
N GLU A 905 15.21 11.87 -35.62
CA GLU A 905 15.38 10.82 -34.61
C GLU A 905 15.65 9.44 -35.23
N ILE A 906 14.98 9.10 -36.34
CA ILE A 906 15.24 7.87 -37.10
C ILE A 906 16.67 7.87 -37.65
N ARG A 907 17.14 9.01 -38.19
CA ARG A 907 18.51 9.14 -38.71
C ARG A 907 19.56 9.02 -37.61
N GLY A 908 19.32 9.63 -36.44
CA GLY A 908 20.22 9.52 -35.28
C GLY A 908 20.24 8.13 -34.64
N MET A 909 19.14 7.36 -34.74
CA MET A 909 19.12 5.95 -34.36
C MET A 909 19.84 5.07 -35.38
N GLN A 910 19.70 5.35 -36.68
CA GLN A 910 20.39 4.64 -37.74
C GLN A 910 21.91 4.81 -37.64
N GLU A 911 22.41 6.02 -37.38
CA GLU A 911 23.85 6.28 -37.19
C GLU A 911 24.43 5.52 -35.98
N LYS A 912 23.66 5.38 -34.88
CA LYS A 912 24.07 4.58 -33.72
C LYS A 912 24.08 3.08 -34.01
N ILE A 913 23.11 2.60 -34.80
CA ILE A 913 23.09 1.22 -35.26
C ILE A 913 24.31 0.96 -36.15
N ASP A 914 24.62 1.86 -37.08
CA ASP A 914 25.76 1.70 -37.98
C ASP A 914 27.10 1.73 -37.19
N GLN A 915 27.22 2.60 -36.18
CA GLN A 915 28.41 2.68 -35.33
C GLN A 915 28.59 1.44 -34.44
N THR A 916 27.51 0.91 -33.88
CA THR A 916 27.56 -0.34 -33.09
C THR A 916 27.86 -1.55 -33.98
N THR A 917 27.32 -1.58 -35.20
CA THR A 917 27.60 -2.63 -36.19
C THR A 917 29.06 -2.60 -36.66
N PHE A 918 29.64 -1.42 -36.82
CA PHE A 918 31.06 -1.25 -37.12
C PHE A 918 31.95 -1.76 -35.97
N ASN A 919 31.61 -1.41 -34.73
CA ASN A 919 32.34 -1.89 -33.55
C ASN A 919 32.25 -3.42 -33.40
N LEU A 920 31.09 -4.02 -33.69
CA LEU A 920 30.92 -5.47 -33.71
C LEU A 920 31.80 -6.15 -34.78
N LYS A 921 31.86 -5.59 -35.98
CA LYS A 921 32.76 -6.10 -37.04
C LYS A 921 34.23 -6.02 -36.64
N LYS A 922 34.63 -4.95 -35.95
CA LYS A 922 36.00 -4.79 -35.45
C LYS A 922 36.34 -5.86 -34.40
N ILE A 923 35.45 -6.09 -33.43
CA ILE A 923 35.62 -7.12 -32.40
C ILE A 923 35.69 -8.52 -33.03
N ASP A 924 34.85 -8.79 -34.03
CA ASP A 924 34.88 -10.06 -34.75
C ASP A 924 36.20 -10.28 -35.52
N GLN A 925 36.77 -9.21 -36.08
CA GLN A 925 38.07 -9.25 -36.75
C GLN A 925 39.22 -9.49 -35.76
N GLU A 926 39.17 -8.86 -34.57
CA GLU A 926 40.11 -9.09 -33.48
C GLU A 926 40.02 -10.53 -32.93
N MET A 927 38.80 -11.07 -32.76
CA MET A 927 38.56 -12.47 -32.39
C MET A 927 39.14 -13.45 -33.42
N ARG A 928 38.95 -13.18 -34.72
CA ARG A 928 39.51 -14.01 -35.79
C ARG A 928 41.04 -13.99 -35.79
N HIS A 929 41.65 -12.83 -35.57
CA HIS A 929 43.10 -12.72 -35.41
C HIS A 929 43.61 -13.45 -34.17
N LEU A 930 42.89 -13.38 -33.05
CA LEU A 930 43.28 -14.12 -31.84
C LEU A 930 43.24 -15.64 -32.08
N ASN A 931 42.23 -16.12 -32.81
CA ASN A 931 42.10 -17.53 -33.17
C ASN A 931 43.20 -18.02 -34.11
N THR A 932 43.67 -17.20 -35.07
CA THR A 932 44.80 -17.58 -35.91
C THR A 932 46.10 -17.68 -35.12
N LEU A 933 46.35 -16.75 -34.20
CA LEU A 933 47.49 -16.82 -33.28
C LEU A 933 47.44 -18.04 -32.37
N LEU A 934 46.25 -18.39 -31.86
CA LEU A 934 46.04 -19.60 -31.08
C LEU A 934 46.30 -20.87 -31.90
N MET A 935 45.88 -20.92 -33.17
CA MET A 935 46.19 -22.04 -34.06
C MET A 935 47.68 -22.14 -34.36
N GLU A 936 48.39 -21.03 -34.56
CA GLU A 936 49.85 -21.04 -34.74
C GLU A 936 50.56 -21.54 -33.48
N GLN A 937 50.16 -21.07 -32.30
CA GLN A 937 50.67 -21.57 -31.01
C GLN A 937 50.45 -23.07 -30.86
N ASN A 938 49.25 -23.56 -31.21
CA ASN A 938 48.92 -24.98 -31.12
C ASN A 938 49.71 -25.82 -32.14
N ASN A 939 49.96 -25.29 -33.34
CA ASN A 939 50.80 -25.95 -34.35
C ASN A 939 52.28 -25.98 -33.93
N MET A 940 52.80 -24.92 -33.30
CA MET A 940 54.15 -24.93 -32.74
C MET A 940 54.26 -25.93 -31.59
N MET A 941 53.26 -26.00 -30.71
CA MET A 941 53.16 -27.00 -29.65
C MET A 941 53.14 -28.43 -30.23
N GLN A 942 52.36 -28.70 -31.28
CA GLN A 942 52.34 -30.01 -31.93
C GLN A 942 53.64 -30.34 -32.65
N ALA A 943 54.32 -29.34 -33.23
CA ALA A 943 55.64 -29.52 -33.84
C ALA A 943 56.71 -29.86 -32.78
N LEU A 944 56.65 -29.20 -31.61
CA LEU A 944 57.48 -29.51 -30.44
C LEU A 944 57.19 -30.91 -29.88
N VAL A 945 55.92 -31.31 -29.79
CA VAL A 945 55.55 -32.66 -29.37
C VAL A 945 56.06 -33.70 -30.38
N LYS A 946 55.98 -33.43 -31.69
CA LYS A 946 56.52 -34.33 -32.73
C LYS A 946 58.05 -34.41 -32.75
N THR A 947 58.76 -33.35 -32.38
CA THR A 947 60.23 -33.42 -32.22
C THR A 947 60.63 -34.17 -30.95
N ILE A 948 59.84 -34.05 -29.88
CA ILE A 948 60.01 -34.83 -28.65
C ILE A 948 59.71 -36.32 -28.90
N ASP A 949 58.64 -36.66 -29.62
CA ASP A 949 58.29 -38.04 -29.96
C ASP A 949 59.28 -38.70 -30.93
N ARG A 950 59.99 -37.92 -31.76
CA ARG A 950 61.08 -38.46 -32.60
C ARG A 950 62.36 -38.77 -31.84
N SER A 951 62.49 -38.31 -30.59
CA SER A 951 63.69 -38.54 -29.77
C SER A 951 63.64 -39.81 -28.91
N TYR A 952 62.54 -40.59 -28.96
CA TYR A 952 62.40 -41.85 -28.23
C TYR A 952 61.79 -42.96 -29.10
N PRO A 953 62.46 -44.11 -29.30
CA PRO A 953 61.84 -45.31 -29.89
C PRO A 953 60.89 -45.99 -28.89
N GLN A 954 59.71 -46.36 -29.38
CA GLN A 954 58.70 -47.19 -28.70
C GLN A 954 59.22 -48.60 -28.31
N SER A 955 58.76 -49.11 -27.17
CA SER A 955 58.47 -50.53 -26.95
C SER A 955 57.07 -50.63 -26.31
N GLN A 956 56.04 -50.94 -27.11
CA GLN A 956 55.34 -52.24 -27.13
C GLN A 956 54.95 -52.79 -25.74
N TYR A 957 53.69 -52.65 -25.34
CA TYR A 957 52.72 -53.77 -25.38
C TYR A 957 51.28 -53.32 -25.08
N ASN A 958 50.38 -54.12 -25.61
CA ASN A 958 48.97 -53.90 -25.93
C ASN A 958 47.97 -54.08 -24.76
N ASN A 959 46.81 -53.44 -24.98
CA ASN A 959 45.42 -53.90 -24.73
C ASN A 959 44.83 -53.90 -23.31
N ASN A 960 43.97 -52.91 -23.06
CA ASN A 960 42.49 -53.02 -23.03
C ASN A 960 41.89 -52.16 -21.91
N LEU A 961 41.18 -51.08 -22.27
CA LEU A 961 39.79 -50.83 -21.83
C LEU A 961 39.25 -49.56 -22.49
N ALA A 962 38.04 -49.71 -23.00
CA ALA A 962 37.31 -48.78 -23.84
C ALA A 962 36.41 -47.84 -23.04
N GLN A 963 36.02 -46.75 -23.72
CA GLN A 963 34.80 -45.95 -23.57
C GLN A 963 34.62 -45.12 -22.28
N PHE A 964 34.49 -43.80 -22.43
CA PHE A 964 33.22 -43.07 -22.23
C PHE A 964 33.37 -41.59 -22.63
N TYR A 965 32.53 -41.14 -23.57
CA TYR A 965 32.24 -39.72 -23.89
C TYR A 965 31.11 -39.21 -22.95
N PRO A 966 30.96 -37.87 -22.73
CA PRO A 966 30.02 -37.12 -23.58
C PRO A 966 30.41 -35.67 -23.97
N GLU A 967 29.98 -35.37 -25.20
CA GLU A 967 29.57 -34.14 -25.91
C GLU A 967 29.63 -32.73 -25.26
N SER A 968 30.06 -31.79 -26.12
CA SER A 968 29.93 -30.32 -26.02
C SER A 968 28.99 -29.79 -27.13
N PRO A 969 28.19 -28.72 -26.91
CA PRO A 969 27.18 -28.30 -27.87
C PRO A 969 27.72 -27.39 -28.99
N VAL A 970 27.15 -27.59 -30.17
CA VAL A 970 27.42 -26.94 -31.46
C VAL A 970 26.67 -25.60 -31.58
N PHE A 971 27.35 -24.58 -32.09
CA PHE A 971 26.78 -23.30 -32.51
C PHE A 971 26.03 -23.45 -33.85
N PHE A 972 24.77 -23.01 -33.89
CA PHE A 972 23.99 -22.88 -35.12
C PHE A 972 24.37 -21.60 -35.89
N SER A 973 24.78 -21.76 -37.15
CA SER A 973 24.80 -20.71 -38.16
C SER A 973 23.61 -20.91 -39.11
N SER A 974 22.67 -19.97 -39.12
CA SER A 974 21.57 -19.93 -40.10
C SER A 974 21.98 -19.07 -41.29
N ASN A 975 22.17 -19.69 -42.46
CA ASN A 975 22.11 -19.00 -43.75
C ASN A 975 20.85 -19.47 -44.49
N VAL A 976 20.12 -18.48 -45.02
CA VAL A 976 18.92 -18.59 -45.83
C VAL A 976 19.34 -18.66 -47.30
N SER A 977 18.84 -19.63 -48.06
CA SER A 977 18.45 -19.48 -49.48
C SER A 977 17.88 -20.78 -50.07
N ASP A 978 16.81 -20.60 -50.84
CA ASP A 978 16.28 -21.43 -51.94
C ASP A 978 15.42 -22.66 -51.58
N VAL A 979 14.08 -22.61 -51.74
CA VAL A 979 13.23 -22.55 -52.96
C VAL A 979 12.85 -23.95 -53.48
N THR A 980 11.55 -24.09 -53.78
CA THR A 980 10.86 -25.10 -54.62
C THR A 980 10.52 -26.49 -54.07
N SER A 981 9.25 -26.62 -53.67
CA SER A 981 8.22 -27.53 -54.25
C SER A 981 8.51 -29.03 -54.42
N ILE A 982 7.59 -29.87 -53.93
CA ILE A 982 6.78 -30.87 -54.70
C ILE A 982 6.25 -31.98 -53.77
N THR A 983 4.92 -32.02 -53.64
CA THR A 983 4.01 -33.17 -53.40
C THR A 983 4.42 -34.30 -52.44
N LYS A 984 3.63 -34.48 -51.37
CA LYS A 984 2.49 -35.41 -51.29
C LYS A 984 1.71 -35.20 -50.00
#